data_AF-A0A7L3CJQ8-F1
#
_entry.id   AF-A0A7L3CJQ8-F1
#
_cell.length_a   1.000
_cell.length_b   1.000
_cell.length_c   1.000
_cell.angle_alpha   90.00
_cell.angle_beta   90.00
_cell.angle_gamma   90.00
#
_symmetry.space_group_name_H-M   'P 1'
#
loop_
_entity.id
_entity.type
_entity.pdbx_description
1 polymer ?
#
loop_
_entity_poly.entity_id
_entity_poly.type
_entity_poly.pdbx_seq_one_letter_code
_entity_poly.pdbx_strand_id
1 'polypeptide(L)'
;METTSSTPSSVTPPWDVFPQKTLDSIDIAVLVLYFVFVLAVGLWSMWKTQRSTVKGYFLAGGQMVWWPVGASLFASNVGSGHFIGLAGSGAASGIAATAYEWNGMFCVLVLAWLFLPIYIAAGVTTMPEYLQKRFGGKRIQMFLAILYLFIYIFTKISVDMYAGALFIQQALHWDLYIAVVGLLAITALYTVAGGLAAVIYTDALQTLIMLIGAVTLMVFSFVEVGGLEGLQRKYFDAIPSTRKENTSCGLPREDAFHIFRDPVNSDLPWPGVLVGMTIPSLWYWCTDQVIVQRSLAAKNLSHAKGGSLMTSYLKILPLFMMVMPGMISRILFPDLVACADAEICRKICGNPSGCSDIAYPKLVIELLPVGLRGLMMSVMIAALMSSLTSIFNSASTIFTMDLWKHFRPRCSEWELMIVGRVFVLLLTVVSILWIPLVQAGQGGQLFIYIQSISSYLQPPVAMVFILGCFWKRANEKGAFWGLVIGLLLGIIRLVLDFIYPEPQCGETDLRPGVVKYMHYLYFSMVLAAISTLTVLVVSMLTEPPSEEMISRLTWFTRGDLPVKKDLAVSPSPDAAKGVCEAERPALQIDISIASENSSNDNKCTTNAKGNSKLMTTFLWLCGMERKQENAENAVPTKPEPLPVASLEETPLVKHVLNINLLLCVCAGLFLWAYFA
;
A
#
# COMPACT_ATOMS: atom_id res chain seq x y z
N MET A 1 -7.25 27.58 68.12
CA MET A 1 -8.01 27.06 66.97
C MET A 1 -7.07 27.09 65.78
N GLU A 2 -6.30 26.02 65.63
CA GLU A 2 -5.39 25.83 64.50
C GLU A 2 -6.16 25.17 63.36
N THR A 3 -6.16 25.81 62.20
CA THR A 3 -6.75 25.32 60.95
C THR A 3 -5.75 24.37 60.30
N THR A 4 -6.03 23.07 60.37
CA THR A 4 -5.31 22.02 59.63
C THR A 4 -5.67 22.11 58.14
N SER A 5 -4.72 22.59 57.34
CA SER A 5 -4.73 22.46 55.88
C SER A 5 -4.37 21.03 55.50
N SER A 6 -5.34 20.19 55.17
CA SER A 6 -5.10 18.90 54.53
C SER A 6 -4.74 19.13 53.05
N THR A 7 -3.46 18.94 52.70
CA THR A 7 -3.01 18.75 51.32
C THR A 7 -3.76 17.59 50.66
N PRO A 8 -4.17 17.68 49.39
CA PRO A 8 -4.69 16.52 48.67
C PRO A 8 -3.55 15.51 48.51
N SER A 9 -3.80 14.28 48.93
CA SER A 9 -2.89 13.15 48.68
C SER A 9 -2.71 12.96 47.17
N SER A 10 -1.55 13.33 46.65
CA SER A 10 -1.11 13.00 45.30
C SER A 10 -0.83 11.50 45.22
N VAL A 11 -1.88 10.70 45.01
CA VAL A 11 -1.72 9.30 44.60
C VAL A 11 -1.28 9.36 43.14
N THR A 12 0.02 9.39 42.89
CA THR A 12 0.56 9.12 41.55
C THR A 12 0.24 7.66 41.22
N PRO A 13 -0.62 7.34 40.24
CA PRO A 13 -0.81 5.97 39.82
C PRO A 13 0.52 5.41 39.29
N PRO A 14 0.79 4.10 39.44
CA PRO A 14 1.96 3.50 38.83
C PRO A 14 1.80 3.59 37.31
N TRP A 15 2.58 4.47 36.67
CA TRP A 15 2.58 4.74 35.23
C TRP A 15 3.21 3.60 34.41
N ASP A 16 3.20 2.37 34.90
CA ASP A 16 3.68 1.22 34.14
C ASP A 16 2.67 0.93 33.03
N VAL A 17 2.82 1.66 31.92
CA VAL A 17 1.98 1.58 30.72
C VAL A 17 1.88 0.14 30.24
N PHE A 18 2.95 -0.64 30.44
CA PHE A 18 2.98 -2.07 30.31
C PHE A 18 3.71 -2.59 31.55
N PRO A 19 3.04 -3.31 32.48
CA PRO A 19 3.72 -3.99 33.58
C PRO A 19 4.85 -4.83 32.97
N GLN A 20 5.99 -4.97 33.66
CA GLN A 20 7.09 -5.85 33.24
C GLN A 20 6.70 -7.35 33.24
N LYS A 21 5.65 -7.73 32.53
CA LYS A 21 5.39 -9.10 32.13
C LYS A 21 6.28 -9.37 30.92
N THR A 22 7.51 -9.77 31.18
CA THR A 22 8.37 -10.40 30.18
C THR A 22 7.57 -11.51 29.47
N LEU A 23 7.67 -11.59 28.14
CA LEU A 23 7.02 -12.65 27.39
C LEU A 23 7.39 -14.01 27.97
N ASP A 24 6.36 -14.83 28.20
CA ASP A 24 6.56 -16.20 28.63
C ASP A 24 7.27 -16.99 27.52
N SER A 25 8.05 -18.00 27.90
CA SER A 25 8.77 -18.85 26.94
C SER A 25 7.86 -19.46 25.87
N ILE A 26 6.59 -19.70 26.21
CA ILE A 26 5.56 -20.20 25.28
C ILE A 26 5.23 -19.15 24.21
N ASP A 27 5.09 -17.87 24.57
CA ASP A 27 4.81 -16.79 23.61
C ASP A 27 5.96 -16.65 22.59
N ILE A 28 7.19 -16.75 23.07
CA ILE A 28 8.40 -16.71 22.23
C ILE A 28 8.46 -17.94 21.32
N ALA A 29 8.14 -19.14 21.83
CA ALA A 29 8.12 -20.36 21.03
C ALA A 29 7.09 -20.27 19.89
N VAL A 30 5.89 -19.75 20.17
CA VAL A 30 4.86 -19.51 19.14
C VAL A 30 5.35 -18.52 18.09
N LEU A 31 5.99 -17.43 18.51
CA LEU A 31 6.56 -16.43 17.61
C LEU A 31 7.62 -17.02 16.68
N VAL A 32 8.57 -17.78 17.22
CA VAL A 32 9.62 -18.44 16.43
C VAL A 32 9.01 -19.46 15.46
N LEU A 33 8.06 -20.28 15.92
CA LEU A 33 7.38 -21.27 15.07
C LEU A 33 6.65 -20.59 13.91
N TYR A 34 5.99 -19.46 14.16
CA TYR A 34 5.35 -18.65 13.13
C TYR A 34 6.35 -18.19 12.06
N PHE A 35 7.48 -17.61 12.47
CA PHE A 35 8.49 -17.14 11.53
C PHE A 35 9.07 -18.28 10.70
N VAL A 36 9.36 -19.42 11.32
CA VAL A 36 9.85 -20.62 10.63
C VAL A 36 8.81 -21.10 9.60
N PHE A 37 7.53 -21.09 9.96
CA PHE A 37 6.45 -21.51 9.07
C PHE A 37 6.29 -20.58 7.86
N VAL A 38 6.34 -19.25 8.06
CA VAL A 38 6.28 -18.27 6.97
C VAL A 38 7.49 -18.37 6.05
N LEU A 39 8.69 -18.53 6.62
CA LEU A 39 9.91 -18.75 5.84
C LEU A 39 9.82 -20.04 5.01
N ALA A 40 9.29 -21.12 5.59
CA ALA A 40 9.09 -22.39 4.88
C ALA A 40 8.11 -22.24 3.70
N VAL A 41 6.99 -21.53 3.90
CA VAL A 41 6.00 -21.27 2.84
C VAL A 41 6.60 -20.38 1.73
N GLY A 42 7.39 -19.38 2.12
CA GLY A 42 8.15 -18.56 1.17
C GLY A 42 9.12 -19.38 0.33
N LEU A 43 9.96 -20.19 0.99
CA LEU A 43 10.93 -21.08 0.33
C LEU A 43 10.25 -22.10 -0.59
N TRP A 44 9.15 -22.67 -0.15
CA TRP A 44 8.34 -23.59 -0.96
C TRP A 44 7.75 -22.92 -2.20
N SER A 45 7.17 -21.72 -2.04
CA SER A 45 6.61 -20.95 -3.16
C SER A 45 7.68 -20.57 -4.19
N MET A 46 8.90 -20.29 -3.70
CA MET A 46 10.04 -19.96 -4.53
C MET A 46 10.51 -21.12 -5.42
N TRP A 47 10.39 -22.37 -4.96
CA TRP A 47 10.71 -23.55 -5.79
C TRP A 47 9.67 -23.83 -6.87
N LYS A 48 8.41 -23.45 -6.65
CA LYS A 48 7.32 -23.74 -7.58
C LYS A 48 7.22 -22.74 -8.74
N THR A 49 7.86 -21.57 -8.63
CA THR A 49 7.63 -20.45 -9.55
C THR A 49 8.85 -20.18 -10.44
N GLN A 50 8.65 -19.98 -11.74
CA GLN A 50 9.71 -19.63 -12.69
C GLN A 50 10.27 -18.21 -12.41
N ARG A 51 11.47 -18.15 -11.85
CA ARG A 51 12.15 -16.90 -11.41
C ARG A 51 12.93 -16.17 -12.51
N SER A 52 13.19 -16.81 -13.64
CA SER A 52 14.20 -16.35 -14.61
C SER A 52 13.76 -15.18 -15.51
N THR A 53 12.54 -14.66 -15.37
CA THR A 53 12.03 -13.55 -16.19
C THR A 53 11.48 -12.41 -15.35
N VAL A 54 11.62 -11.18 -15.85
CA VAL A 54 11.09 -9.96 -15.21
C VAL A 54 9.57 -10.06 -14.99
N LYS A 55 8.83 -10.66 -15.93
CA LYS A 55 7.38 -10.90 -15.81
C LYS A 55 7.04 -11.93 -14.72
N GLY A 56 7.82 -13.00 -14.59
CA GLY A 56 7.65 -13.97 -13.51
C GLY A 56 7.88 -13.35 -12.12
N TYR A 57 8.89 -12.48 -12.02
CA TYR A 57 9.22 -11.78 -10.77
C TYR A 57 8.20 -10.69 -10.40
N PHE A 58 7.71 -9.88 -11.35
CA PHE A 58 6.84 -8.72 -11.06
C PHE A 58 5.35 -8.94 -11.30
N LEU A 59 4.91 -9.97 -12.02
CA LEU A 59 3.48 -10.25 -12.28
C LEU A 59 3.06 -11.66 -11.87
N ALA A 60 3.95 -12.40 -11.21
CA ALA A 60 3.71 -13.78 -10.79
C ALA A 60 3.27 -14.71 -11.94
N GLY A 61 3.63 -14.38 -13.18
CA GLY A 61 3.25 -15.12 -14.39
C GLY A 61 1.77 -15.02 -14.80
N GLY A 62 0.94 -14.20 -14.14
CA GLY A 62 -0.46 -14.00 -14.52
C GLY A 62 -1.33 -15.26 -14.39
N GLN A 63 -1.04 -16.13 -13.42
CA GLN A 63 -1.78 -17.39 -13.21
C GLN A 63 -2.45 -17.50 -11.84
N MET A 64 -2.54 -16.40 -11.10
CA MET A 64 -3.11 -16.43 -9.75
C MET A 64 -4.64 -16.61 -9.79
N VAL A 65 -5.13 -17.51 -8.95
CA VAL A 65 -6.58 -17.73 -8.77
C VAL A 65 -7.18 -16.64 -7.86
N TRP A 66 -8.49 -16.64 -7.69
CA TRP A 66 -9.20 -15.50 -7.08
C TRP A 66 -8.90 -15.31 -5.58
N TRP A 67 -8.75 -16.38 -4.80
CA TRP A 67 -8.65 -16.28 -3.34
C TRP A 67 -7.29 -15.73 -2.85
N PRO A 68 -6.10 -16.09 -3.40
CA PRO A 68 -4.84 -15.47 -2.98
C PRO A 68 -4.78 -14.02 -3.43
N VAL A 69 -5.36 -13.68 -4.58
CA VAL A 69 -5.47 -12.29 -5.04
C VAL A 69 -6.31 -11.48 -4.05
N GLY A 70 -7.49 -11.97 -3.67
CA GLY A 70 -8.36 -11.27 -2.72
C GLY A 70 -7.74 -11.11 -1.32
N ALA A 71 -7.08 -12.16 -0.82
CA ALA A 71 -6.37 -12.10 0.46
C ALA A 71 -5.17 -11.14 0.39
N SER A 72 -4.37 -11.18 -0.67
CA SER A 72 -3.23 -10.28 -0.85
C SER A 72 -3.65 -8.82 -1.03
N LEU A 73 -4.75 -8.54 -1.73
CA LEU A 73 -5.35 -7.20 -1.79
C LEU A 73 -5.77 -6.69 -0.40
N PHE A 74 -6.34 -7.57 0.43
CA PHE A 74 -6.73 -7.25 1.79
C PHE A 74 -5.51 -7.00 2.70
N ALA A 75 -4.53 -7.90 2.75
CA ALA A 75 -3.33 -7.74 3.57
C ALA A 75 -2.42 -6.58 3.12
N SER A 76 -2.41 -6.26 1.82
CA SER A 76 -1.68 -5.08 1.33
C SER A 76 -2.29 -3.76 1.82
N ASN A 77 -3.59 -3.77 2.15
CA ASN A 77 -4.25 -2.62 2.78
C ASN A 77 -4.15 -2.69 4.30
N VAL A 78 -4.54 -3.81 4.88
CA VAL A 78 -4.66 -4.00 6.32
C VAL A 78 -3.30 -4.40 6.90
N GLY A 79 -2.48 -3.37 7.16
CA GLY A 79 -1.16 -3.48 7.78
C GLY A 79 -1.12 -3.05 9.26
N SER A 80 0.10 -2.83 9.77
CA SER A 80 0.33 -2.29 11.12
C SER A 80 -0.34 -0.94 11.35
N GLY A 81 -0.38 -0.07 10.33
CA GLY A 81 -1.10 1.21 10.39
C GLY A 81 -2.59 1.08 10.68
N HIS A 82 -3.24 -0.04 10.30
CA HIS A 82 -4.65 -0.28 10.64
C HIS A 82 -4.79 -0.82 12.07
N PHE A 83 -3.99 -1.81 12.47
CA PHE A 83 -4.03 -2.33 13.83
C PHE A 83 -3.77 -1.26 14.90
N ILE A 84 -2.88 -0.32 14.61
CA ILE A 84 -2.46 0.71 15.57
C ILE A 84 -3.25 1.99 15.35
N GLY A 85 -3.21 2.53 14.13
CA GLY A 85 -3.84 3.81 13.82
C GLY A 85 -5.37 3.76 13.74
N LEU A 86 -5.94 2.77 13.04
CA LEU A 86 -7.41 2.68 12.90
C LEU A 86 -8.07 2.32 14.23
N ALA A 87 -7.47 1.39 14.99
CA ALA A 87 -7.91 1.09 16.35
C ALA A 87 -7.73 2.29 17.30
N GLY A 88 -6.60 3.01 17.21
CA GLY A 88 -6.37 4.23 17.99
C GLY A 88 -7.39 5.32 17.67
N SER A 89 -7.72 5.52 16.40
CA SER A 89 -8.79 6.44 15.99
C SER A 89 -10.17 5.99 16.49
N GLY A 90 -10.41 4.68 16.55
CA GLY A 90 -11.58 4.10 17.23
C GLY A 90 -11.62 4.46 18.73
N ALA A 91 -10.50 4.31 19.43
CA ALA A 91 -10.38 4.68 20.84
C ALA A 91 -10.64 6.19 21.05
N ALA A 92 -10.03 7.04 20.22
CA ALA A 92 -10.12 8.49 20.33
C ALA A 92 -11.51 9.04 19.97
N SER A 93 -12.06 8.60 18.84
CA SER A 93 -13.20 9.25 18.18
C SER A 93 -14.43 8.36 17.99
N GLY A 94 -14.33 7.04 18.15
CA GLY A 94 -15.43 6.10 17.93
C GLY A 94 -15.47 5.52 16.50
N ILE A 95 -16.66 5.12 16.03
CA ILE A 95 -16.82 4.27 14.84
C ILE A 95 -16.65 4.99 13.50
N ALA A 96 -16.66 6.32 13.45
CA ALA A 96 -16.69 7.04 12.18
C ALA A 96 -15.45 6.78 11.29
N ALA A 97 -14.31 6.45 11.87
CA ALA A 97 -13.10 6.08 11.11
C ALA A 97 -13.33 4.84 10.22
N THR A 98 -14.30 3.98 10.54
CA THR A 98 -14.73 2.84 9.70
C THR A 98 -15.24 3.28 8.33
N ALA A 99 -15.68 4.53 8.17
CA ALA A 99 -16.07 5.08 6.88
C ALA A 99 -15.01 4.88 5.80
N TYR A 100 -13.72 4.98 6.14
CA TYR A 100 -12.61 4.72 5.21
C TYR A 100 -12.60 3.28 4.70
N GLU A 101 -12.90 2.32 5.57
CA GLU A 101 -12.92 0.91 5.22
C GLU A 101 -14.10 0.59 4.30
N TRP A 102 -15.30 1.07 4.63
CA TRP A 102 -16.46 0.81 3.79
C TRP A 102 -16.45 1.62 2.50
N ASN A 103 -15.86 2.81 2.49
CA ASN A 103 -15.61 3.55 1.26
C ASN A 103 -14.66 2.77 0.34
N GLY A 104 -13.58 2.21 0.91
CA GLY A 104 -12.65 1.35 0.19
C GLY A 104 -13.29 0.06 -0.36
N MET A 105 -14.26 -0.51 0.36
CA MET A 105 -15.05 -1.66 -0.11
C MET A 105 -15.79 -1.33 -1.42
N PHE A 106 -16.38 -0.14 -1.58
CA PHE A 106 -16.97 0.24 -2.87
C PHE A 106 -15.91 0.51 -3.94
N CYS A 107 -14.79 1.14 -3.57
CA CYS A 107 -13.73 1.49 -4.53
C CYS A 107 -13.01 0.26 -5.10
N VAL A 108 -12.84 -0.82 -4.35
CA VAL A 108 -12.27 -2.07 -4.87
C VAL A 108 -13.21 -2.78 -5.86
N LEU A 109 -14.53 -2.62 -5.71
CA LEU A 109 -15.51 -3.07 -6.71
C LEU A 109 -15.43 -2.18 -7.96
N VAL A 110 -15.27 -0.87 -7.80
CA VAL A 110 -15.03 0.04 -8.94
C VAL A 110 -13.75 -0.34 -9.70
N LEU A 111 -12.67 -0.69 -9.01
CA LEU A 111 -11.46 -1.24 -9.64
C LEU A 111 -11.81 -2.43 -10.54
N ALA A 112 -12.49 -3.44 -9.99
CA ALA A 112 -12.71 -4.71 -10.69
C ALA A 112 -13.67 -4.64 -11.87
N TRP A 113 -14.74 -3.83 -11.79
CA TRP A 113 -15.73 -3.73 -12.87
C TRP A 113 -15.44 -2.63 -13.88
N LEU A 114 -14.78 -1.53 -13.48
CA LEU A 114 -14.58 -0.38 -14.36
C LEU A 114 -13.12 -0.22 -14.83
N PHE A 115 -12.15 -0.23 -13.92
CA PHE A 115 -10.76 0.08 -14.28
C PHE A 115 -10.00 -1.12 -14.83
N LEU A 116 -10.16 -2.29 -14.20
CA LEU A 116 -9.38 -3.47 -14.55
C LEU A 116 -9.60 -3.96 -15.99
N PRO A 117 -10.82 -3.95 -16.56
CA PRO A 117 -11.01 -4.26 -17.98
C PRO A 117 -10.20 -3.34 -18.91
N ILE A 118 -10.00 -2.07 -18.53
CA ILE A 118 -9.21 -1.10 -19.30
C ILE A 118 -7.72 -1.45 -19.20
N TYR A 119 -7.22 -1.72 -17.99
CA TYR A 119 -5.80 -2.02 -17.78
C TYR A 119 -5.38 -3.35 -18.42
N ILE A 120 -6.24 -4.37 -18.35
CA ILE A 120 -6.04 -5.64 -19.05
C ILE A 120 -6.05 -5.42 -20.57
N ALA A 121 -7.00 -4.64 -21.10
CA ALA A 121 -7.06 -4.30 -22.51
C ALA A 121 -5.80 -3.52 -22.97
N ALA A 122 -5.27 -2.64 -22.13
CA ALA A 122 -4.07 -1.85 -22.41
C ALA A 122 -2.75 -2.65 -22.35
N GLY A 123 -2.78 -3.85 -21.75
CA GLY A 123 -1.60 -4.71 -21.59
C GLY A 123 -0.46 -4.01 -20.85
N VAL A 124 -0.79 -3.26 -19.80
CA VAL A 124 0.17 -2.48 -19.00
C VAL A 124 0.65 -3.26 -17.80
N THR A 125 1.87 -2.96 -17.37
CA THR A 125 2.47 -3.54 -16.16
C THR A 125 2.53 -2.54 -15.01
N THR A 126 2.67 -1.25 -15.32
CA THR A 126 2.65 -0.17 -14.33
C THR A 126 1.60 0.88 -14.64
N MET A 127 1.14 1.58 -13.60
CA MET A 127 0.17 2.67 -13.72
C MET A 127 0.75 3.91 -14.43
N PRO A 128 2.03 4.29 -14.20
CA PRO A 128 2.69 5.29 -15.05
C PRO A 128 2.79 4.88 -16.52
N GLU A 129 3.05 3.60 -16.84
CA GLU A 129 3.06 3.08 -18.21
C GLU A 129 1.68 3.22 -18.88
N TYR A 130 0.58 3.01 -18.14
CA TYR A 130 -0.76 3.25 -18.66
C TYR A 130 -0.95 4.69 -19.13
N LEU A 131 -0.56 5.66 -18.31
CA LEU A 131 -0.67 7.07 -18.69
C LEU A 131 0.31 7.47 -19.80
N GLN A 132 1.46 6.82 -19.88
CA GLN A 132 2.36 6.94 -21.01
C GLN A 132 1.69 6.53 -22.33
N LYS A 133 0.99 5.38 -22.34
CA LYS A 133 0.26 4.92 -23.53
C LYS A 133 -0.94 5.83 -23.83
N ARG A 134 -1.65 6.29 -22.80
CA ARG A 134 -2.87 7.11 -22.94
C ARG A 134 -2.62 8.54 -23.39
N PHE A 135 -1.55 9.18 -22.92
CA PHE A 135 -1.26 10.59 -23.22
C PHE A 135 -0.04 10.77 -24.11
N GLY A 136 0.74 9.72 -24.35
CA GLY A 136 1.99 9.80 -25.09
C GLY A 136 3.12 10.47 -24.30
N GLY A 137 4.27 10.58 -24.96
CA GLY A 137 5.47 11.16 -24.36
C GLY A 137 6.04 10.33 -23.20
N LYS A 138 6.95 10.94 -22.44
CA LYS A 138 7.58 10.32 -21.25
C LYS A 138 7.47 11.18 -19.99
N ARG A 139 6.98 12.42 -20.13
CA ARG A 139 6.95 13.43 -19.06
C ARG A 139 6.02 13.01 -17.93
N ILE A 140 4.75 12.71 -18.24
CA ILE A 140 3.75 12.29 -17.26
C ILE A 140 4.16 10.98 -16.56
N GLN A 141 4.68 10.01 -17.32
CA GLN A 141 5.17 8.75 -16.76
C GLN A 141 6.26 8.99 -15.70
N MET A 142 7.32 9.72 -16.04
CA MET A 142 8.42 10.00 -15.10
C MET A 142 7.94 10.80 -13.90
N PHE A 143 7.10 11.82 -14.14
CA PHE A 143 6.57 12.66 -13.09
C PHE A 143 5.75 11.83 -12.08
N LEU A 144 4.87 10.94 -12.55
CA LEU A 144 4.08 10.07 -11.68
C LEU A 144 4.91 8.99 -11.00
N ALA A 145 5.89 8.42 -11.68
CA ALA A 145 6.80 7.46 -11.07
C ALA A 145 7.54 8.08 -9.88
N ILE A 146 8.08 9.29 -10.04
CA ILE A 146 8.74 10.03 -8.95
C ILE A 146 7.74 10.37 -7.84
N LEU A 147 6.54 10.85 -8.19
CA LEU A 147 5.50 11.18 -7.23
C LEU A 147 5.05 9.96 -6.41
N TYR A 148 4.88 8.79 -7.04
CA TYR A 148 4.46 7.56 -6.34
C TYR A 148 5.53 7.09 -5.37
N LEU A 149 6.81 7.11 -5.80
CA LEU A 149 7.94 6.80 -4.95
C LEU A 149 8.05 7.77 -3.77
N PHE A 150 7.82 9.06 -4.02
CA PHE A 150 7.69 10.08 -2.97
C PHE A 150 6.57 9.68 -2.00
N ILE A 151 5.32 9.58 -2.46
CA ILE A 151 4.15 9.24 -1.63
C ILE A 151 4.40 7.97 -0.79
N TYR A 152 4.99 6.91 -1.37
CA TYR A 152 5.27 5.68 -0.63
C TYR A 152 6.21 5.87 0.55
N ILE A 153 7.21 6.75 0.46
CA ILE A 153 8.08 7.09 1.59
C ILE A 153 7.27 7.78 2.69
N PHE A 154 6.51 8.83 2.36
CA PHE A 154 5.85 9.71 3.35
C PHE A 154 4.63 9.07 4.01
N THR A 155 3.83 8.33 3.25
CA THR A 155 2.50 7.90 3.71
C THR A 155 2.40 6.41 4.03
N LYS A 156 3.26 5.57 3.45
CA LYS A 156 3.18 4.12 3.61
C LYS A 156 4.34 3.55 4.41
N ILE A 157 5.56 3.57 3.85
CA ILE A 157 6.72 2.89 4.42
C ILE A 157 7.05 3.43 5.81
N SER A 158 7.23 4.74 5.94
CA SER A 158 7.61 5.36 7.23
C SER A 158 6.54 5.14 8.30
N VAL A 159 5.27 5.15 7.92
CA VAL A 159 4.14 4.99 8.84
C VAL A 159 3.98 3.54 9.27
N ASP A 160 4.03 2.58 8.35
CA ASP A 160 3.95 1.16 8.69
C ASP A 160 5.11 0.74 9.59
N MET A 161 6.32 1.26 9.33
CA MET A 161 7.50 1.04 10.17
C MET A 161 7.34 1.66 11.55
N TYR A 162 6.86 2.91 11.63
CA TYR A 162 6.61 3.58 12.90
C TYR A 162 5.57 2.84 13.74
N ALA A 163 4.44 2.48 13.13
CA ALA A 163 3.40 1.65 13.75
C ALA A 163 3.99 0.33 14.27
N GLY A 164 4.73 -0.40 13.42
CA GLY A 164 5.42 -1.63 13.82
C GLY A 164 6.35 -1.48 15.01
N ALA A 165 7.16 -0.42 14.97
CA ALA A 165 8.14 -0.15 16.00
C ALA A 165 7.49 0.25 17.31
N LEU A 166 6.40 1.03 17.27
CA LEU A 166 5.56 1.30 18.45
C LEU A 166 5.08 -0.01 19.08
N PHE A 167 4.56 -0.94 18.29
CA PHE A 167 4.11 -2.22 18.83
C PHE A 167 5.24 -3.02 19.49
N ILE A 168 6.38 -3.14 18.82
CA ILE A 168 7.54 -3.87 19.35
C ILE A 168 8.09 -3.18 20.61
N GLN A 169 8.13 -1.85 20.63
CA GLN A 169 8.51 -1.06 21.79
C GLN A 169 7.58 -1.34 22.98
N GLN A 170 6.27 -1.39 22.75
CA GLN A 170 5.31 -1.67 23.81
C GLN A 170 5.31 -3.13 24.28
N ALA A 171 5.58 -4.08 23.37
CA ALA A 171 5.52 -5.51 23.69
C ALA A 171 6.84 -6.08 24.24
N LEU A 172 7.99 -5.60 23.75
CA LEU A 172 9.33 -6.09 24.11
C LEU A 172 10.17 -5.09 24.90
N HIS A 173 9.69 -3.86 25.10
CA HIS A 173 10.45 -2.76 25.72
C HIS A 173 11.77 -2.45 25.00
N TRP A 174 11.83 -2.71 23.69
CA TRP A 174 13.00 -2.39 22.87
C TRP A 174 13.00 -0.92 22.48
N ASP A 175 14.20 -0.37 22.26
CA ASP A 175 14.33 0.93 21.62
C ASP A 175 13.68 0.90 20.22
N LEU A 176 12.98 1.98 19.88
CA LEU A 176 12.24 2.12 18.63
C LEU A 176 13.13 1.86 17.41
N TYR A 177 14.38 2.36 17.40
CA TYR A 177 15.28 2.17 16.26
C TYR A 177 15.83 0.75 16.18
N ILE A 178 16.06 0.08 17.32
CA ILE A 178 16.46 -1.33 17.35
C ILE A 178 15.33 -2.20 16.79
N ALA A 179 14.08 -1.93 17.20
CA ALA A 179 12.90 -2.60 16.66
C ALA A 179 12.76 -2.42 15.15
N VAL A 180 12.94 -1.18 14.66
CA VAL A 180 12.93 -0.87 13.22
C VAL A 180 14.00 -1.65 12.46
N VAL A 181 15.25 -1.65 12.94
CA VAL A 181 16.37 -2.34 12.26
C VAL A 181 16.14 -3.85 12.23
N GLY A 182 15.71 -4.46 13.34
CA GLY A 182 15.43 -5.89 13.40
C GLY A 182 14.31 -6.31 12.44
N LEU A 183 13.24 -5.51 12.39
CA LEU A 183 12.11 -5.70 11.48
C LEU A 183 12.54 -5.64 10.02
N LEU A 184 13.31 -4.62 9.65
CA LEU A 184 13.83 -4.46 8.30
C LEU A 184 14.78 -5.57 7.89
N ALA A 185 15.62 -6.07 8.80
CA ALA A 185 16.50 -7.18 8.51
C ALA A 185 15.70 -8.45 8.12
N ILE A 186 14.63 -8.74 8.86
CA ILE A 186 13.74 -9.86 8.57
C ILE A 186 12.98 -9.63 7.25
N THR A 187 12.39 -8.45 7.07
CA THR A 187 11.66 -8.10 5.84
C THR A 187 12.57 -8.14 4.61
N ALA A 188 13.81 -7.63 4.71
CA ALA A 188 14.78 -7.64 3.62
C ALA A 188 15.21 -9.06 3.25
N LEU A 189 15.46 -9.92 4.24
CA LEU A 189 15.82 -11.33 3.99
C LEU A 189 14.75 -12.04 3.15
N TYR A 190 13.48 -11.79 3.47
CA TYR A 190 12.34 -12.39 2.76
C TYR A 190 12.11 -11.74 1.37
N THR A 191 12.14 -10.40 1.29
CA THR A 191 11.86 -9.64 0.06
C THR A 191 12.93 -9.86 -1.01
N VAL A 192 14.20 -9.96 -0.61
CA VAL A 192 15.31 -10.19 -1.56
C VAL A 192 15.22 -11.58 -2.16
N ALA A 193 14.76 -12.58 -1.40
CA ALA A 193 14.64 -13.96 -1.89
C ALA A 193 13.36 -14.21 -2.73
N GLY A 194 12.22 -13.60 -2.36
CA GLY A 194 10.90 -13.88 -2.95
C GLY A 194 10.46 -12.89 -4.03
N GLY A 195 10.04 -13.38 -5.21
CA GLY A 195 9.32 -12.57 -6.22
C GLY A 195 7.85 -12.34 -5.85
N LEU A 196 7.10 -11.62 -6.70
CA LEU A 196 5.69 -11.27 -6.43
C LEU A 196 4.81 -12.50 -6.12
N ALA A 197 5.06 -13.65 -6.75
CA ALA A 197 4.31 -14.87 -6.45
C ALA A 197 4.47 -15.32 -4.99
N ALA A 198 5.71 -15.30 -4.47
CA ALA A 198 5.99 -15.66 -3.09
C ALA A 198 5.33 -14.67 -2.12
N VAL A 199 5.34 -13.38 -2.47
CA VAL A 199 4.64 -12.34 -1.73
C VAL A 199 3.14 -12.61 -1.69
N ILE A 200 2.48 -12.88 -2.82
CA ILE A 200 1.03 -13.15 -2.85
C ILE A 200 0.66 -14.39 -2.01
N TYR A 201 1.43 -15.47 -2.07
CA TYR A 201 1.13 -16.67 -1.29
C TYR A 201 1.35 -16.48 0.21
N THR A 202 2.39 -15.75 0.60
CA THR A 202 2.61 -15.44 2.01
C THR A 202 1.61 -14.42 2.53
N ASP A 203 1.24 -13.41 1.75
CA ASP A 203 0.16 -12.48 2.07
C ASP A 203 -1.15 -13.24 2.31
N ALA A 204 -1.48 -14.21 1.46
CA ALA A 204 -2.71 -14.98 1.60
C ALA A 204 -2.74 -15.79 2.91
N LEU A 205 -1.60 -16.38 3.27
CA LEU A 205 -1.45 -17.08 4.54
C LEU A 205 -1.51 -16.11 5.74
N GLN A 206 -0.77 -15.00 5.67
CA GLN A 206 -0.72 -13.98 6.71
C GLN A 206 -2.11 -13.37 6.94
N THR A 207 -2.88 -13.17 5.88
CA THR A 207 -4.29 -12.75 5.97
C THR A 207 -5.11 -13.69 6.84
N LEU A 208 -5.00 -15.00 6.62
CA LEU A 208 -5.75 -16.00 7.38
C LEU A 208 -5.37 -15.95 8.87
N ILE A 209 -4.07 -15.94 9.18
CA ILE A 209 -3.58 -15.90 10.56
C ILE A 209 -3.99 -14.58 11.22
N MET A 210 -3.92 -13.48 10.48
CA MET A 210 -4.34 -12.14 10.94
C MET A 210 -5.82 -12.08 11.29
N LEU A 211 -6.69 -12.65 10.45
CA LEU A 211 -8.12 -12.72 10.71
C LEU A 211 -8.42 -13.56 11.96
N ILE A 212 -7.79 -14.73 12.11
CA ILE A 212 -7.98 -15.59 13.29
C ILE A 212 -7.57 -14.86 14.57
N GLY A 213 -6.41 -14.21 14.55
CA GLY A 213 -5.90 -13.45 15.68
C GLY A 213 -6.81 -12.27 16.04
N ALA A 214 -7.17 -11.45 15.06
CA ALA A 214 -8.02 -10.27 15.29
C ALA A 214 -9.43 -10.67 15.78
N VAL A 215 -10.00 -11.76 15.26
CA VAL A 215 -11.29 -12.30 15.74
C VAL A 215 -11.17 -12.83 17.17
N THR A 216 -10.04 -13.45 17.52
CA THR A 216 -9.80 -13.93 18.88
C THR A 216 -9.75 -12.75 19.85
N LEU A 217 -8.97 -11.70 19.56
CA LEU A 217 -8.93 -10.51 20.40
C LEU A 217 -10.30 -9.84 20.50
N MET A 218 -11.04 -9.75 19.38
CA MET A 218 -12.41 -9.23 19.36
C MET A 218 -13.30 -9.95 20.36
N VAL A 219 -13.35 -11.29 20.32
CA VAL A 219 -14.20 -12.08 21.22
C VAL A 219 -13.85 -11.82 22.68
N PHE A 220 -12.56 -11.87 23.04
CA PHE A 220 -12.13 -11.58 24.41
C PHE A 220 -12.49 -10.14 24.84
N SER A 221 -12.28 -9.16 23.95
CA SER A 221 -12.59 -7.76 24.23
C SER A 221 -14.07 -7.55 24.52
N PHE A 222 -14.96 -8.16 23.72
CA PHE A 222 -16.40 -8.06 23.92
C PHE A 222 -16.87 -8.75 25.19
N VAL A 223 -16.28 -9.90 25.55
CA VAL A 223 -16.63 -10.60 26.80
C VAL A 223 -16.33 -9.72 28.01
N GLU A 224 -15.18 -9.04 28.02
CA GLU A 224 -14.75 -8.20 29.16
C GLU A 224 -15.69 -7.00 29.40
N VAL A 225 -16.21 -6.38 28.34
CA VAL A 225 -17.11 -5.23 28.49
C VAL A 225 -18.58 -5.61 28.70
N GLY A 226 -18.94 -6.88 28.49
CA GLY A 226 -20.33 -7.37 28.56
C GLY A 226 -21.09 -7.26 27.24
N GLY A 227 -20.41 -7.39 26.11
CA GLY A 227 -20.98 -7.35 24.76
C GLY A 227 -21.12 -5.94 24.18
N LEU A 228 -21.85 -5.82 23.07
CA LEU A 228 -22.02 -4.56 22.34
C LEU A 228 -22.81 -3.51 23.14
N GLU A 229 -23.79 -3.94 23.92
CA GLU A 229 -24.56 -3.06 24.83
C GLU A 229 -23.66 -2.51 25.95
N GLY A 230 -22.79 -3.36 26.51
CA GLY A 230 -21.79 -2.95 27.48
C GLY A 230 -20.80 -1.93 26.92
N LEU A 231 -20.36 -2.11 25.67
CA LEU A 231 -19.53 -1.15 24.94
C LEU A 231 -20.24 0.22 24.80
N GLN A 232 -21.49 0.24 24.32
CA GLN A 232 -22.24 1.48 24.13
C GLN A 232 -22.48 2.23 25.44
N ARG A 233 -22.76 1.51 26.52
CA ARG A 233 -22.99 2.12 27.83
C ARG A 233 -21.71 2.65 28.47
N LYS A 234 -20.66 1.84 28.54
CA LYS A 234 -19.42 2.17 29.28
C LYS A 234 -18.50 3.12 28.53
N TYR A 235 -18.62 3.24 27.20
CA TYR A 235 -17.73 4.10 26.41
C TYR A 235 -17.82 5.58 26.83
N PHE A 236 -19.01 6.08 27.14
CA PHE A 236 -19.21 7.47 27.54
C PHE A 236 -18.68 7.77 28.96
N ASP A 237 -18.54 6.74 29.80
CA ASP A 237 -17.98 6.84 31.15
C ASP A 237 -16.44 6.73 31.16
N ALA A 238 -15.82 6.42 30.00
CA ALA A 238 -14.38 6.18 29.86
C ALA A 238 -13.58 7.50 29.76
N ILE A 239 -13.55 8.24 30.87
CA ILE A 239 -12.90 9.55 31.02
C ILE A 239 -11.62 9.39 31.86
N PRO A 240 -10.48 9.97 31.45
CA PRO A 240 -9.25 9.93 32.24
C PRO A 240 -9.39 10.74 33.55
N SER A 241 -8.79 10.23 34.62
CA SER A 241 -8.79 10.81 35.96
C SER A 241 -8.07 12.16 36.02
N THR A 242 -7.02 12.33 35.22
CA THR A 242 -6.24 13.58 35.14
C THR A 242 -6.55 14.30 33.83
N ARG A 243 -7.28 15.42 33.90
CA ARG A 243 -7.55 16.30 32.76
C ARG A 243 -7.54 17.77 33.17
N LYS A 244 -7.35 18.67 32.20
CA LYS A 244 -7.59 20.10 32.39
C LYS A 244 -9.10 20.35 32.55
N GLU A 245 -9.51 20.84 33.72
CA GLU A 245 -10.90 21.25 33.98
C GLU A 245 -11.36 22.30 32.93
N ASN A 246 -12.65 22.27 32.56
CA ASN A 246 -13.27 23.13 31.53
C ASN A 246 -12.84 22.92 30.07
N THR A 247 -12.17 21.81 29.73
CA THR A 247 -11.87 21.45 28.34
C THR A 247 -12.68 20.25 27.88
N SER A 248 -12.87 20.12 26.56
CA SER A 248 -13.48 18.92 25.93
C SER A 248 -12.47 17.76 25.76
N CYS A 249 -11.20 17.99 26.07
CA CYS A 249 -10.15 17.00 25.88
C CYS A 249 -10.31 15.79 26.81
N GLY A 250 -9.99 14.60 26.30
CA GLY A 250 -10.14 13.34 27.02
C GLY A 250 -11.59 12.90 27.19
N LEU A 251 -12.59 13.69 26.78
CA LEU A 251 -13.99 13.25 26.75
C LEU A 251 -14.26 12.41 25.50
N PRO A 252 -15.07 11.34 25.62
CA PRO A 252 -15.61 10.66 24.45
C PRO A 252 -16.59 11.60 23.73
N ARG A 253 -16.63 11.54 22.39
CA ARG A 253 -17.60 12.32 21.61
C ARG A 253 -19.00 11.74 21.77
N GLU A 254 -20.02 12.60 21.83
CA GLU A 254 -21.43 12.18 21.94
C GLU A 254 -21.90 11.39 20.71
N ASP A 255 -21.38 11.71 19.53
CA ASP A 255 -21.66 11.06 18.25
C ASP A 255 -20.67 9.92 17.92
N ALA A 256 -20.01 9.34 18.93
CA ALA A 256 -19.01 8.28 18.73
C ALA A 256 -19.55 7.04 18.02
N PHE A 257 -20.85 6.77 18.07
CA PHE A 257 -21.51 5.65 17.40
C PHE A 257 -22.23 6.03 16.10
N HIS A 258 -21.99 7.24 15.57
CA HIS A 258 -22.50 7.70 14.28
C HIS A 258 -21.38 7.96 13.29
N ILE A 259 -21.60 7.55 12.04
CA ILE A 259 -20.69 7.78 10.92
C ILE A 259 -20.98 9.13 10.27
N PHE A 260 -22.25 9.54 10.14
CA PHE A 260 -22.60 10.87 9.64
C PHE A 260 -22.64 11.87 10.78
N ARG A 261 -21.51 12.54 10.94
CA ARG A 261 -21.33 13.60 11.93
C ARG A 261 -21.62 14.97 11.36
N ASP A 262 -21.69 15.96 12.25
CA ASP A 262 -21.94 17.36 11.92
C ASP A 262 -21.09 17.85 10.73
N PRO A 263 -21.67 18.54 9.73
CA PRO A 263 -20.96 18.93 8.52
C PRO A 263 -19.87 20.00 8.73
N VAL A 264 -19.83 20.70 9.86
CA VAL A 264 -18.91 21.85 10.04
C VAL A 264 -17.96 21.65 11.21
N ASN A 265 -18.47 21.18 12.35
CA ASN A 265 -17.73 21.12 13.61
C ASN A 265 -17.21 19.71 13.96
N SER A 266 -17.32 18.77 13.02
CA SER A 266 -16.87 17.39 13.22
C SER A 266 -15.44 17.15 12.71
N ASP A 267 -14.79 16.15 13.32
CA ASP A 267 -13.52 15.55 12.86
C ASP A 267 -13.67 14.75 11.57
N LEU A 268 -14.87 14.22 11.30
CA LEU A 268 -15.22 13.52 10.07
C LEU A 268 -16.59 14.01 9.57
N PRO A 269 -16.64 15.18 8.91
CA PRO A 269 -17.90 15.77 8.46
C PRO A 269 -18.53 14.92 7.36
N TRP A 270 -19.83 14.61 7.47
CA TRP A 270 -20.50 13.65 6.58
C TRP A 270 -20.35 13.94 5.07
N PRO A 271 -20.38 15.20 4.56
CA PRO A 271 -20.20 15.44 3.12
C PRO A 271 -18.76 15.18 2.69
N GLY A 272 -17.80 15.51 3.57
CA GLY A 272 -16.39 15.19 3.38
C GLY A 272 -16.16 13.68 3.38
N VAL A 273 -16.85 12.95 4.25
CA VAL A 273 -16.80 11.48 4.31
C VAL A 273 -17.38 10.84 3.04
N LEU A 274 -18.46 11.38 2.47
CA LEU A 274 -19.05 10.81 1.24
C LEU A 274 -18.25 11.17 -0.01
N VAL A 275 -17.81 12.41 -0.18
CA VAL A 275 -17.18 12.86 -1.42
C VAL A 275 -15.67 13.03 -1.27
N GLY A 276 -15.23 13.78 -0.26
CA GLY A 276 -13.83 14.10 -0.02
C GLY A 276 -12.95 12.88 0.24
N MET A 277 -13.49 11.85 0.89
CA MET A 277 -12.84 10.58 1.17
C MET A 277 -12.84 9.63 -0.03
N THR A 278 -13.90 9.64 -0.84
CA THR A 278 -14.02 8.76 -2.02
C THR A 278 -12.91 9.01 -3.04
N ILE A 279 -12.48 10.27 -3.17
CA ILE A 279 -11.45 10.66 -4.14
C ILE A 279 -10.08 9.99 -3.86
N PRO A 280 -9.46 10.15 -2.68
CA PRO A 280 -8.22 9.45 -2.34
C PRO A 280 -8.43 7.92 -2.29
N SER A 281 -9.61 7.42 -1.89
CA SER A 281 -9.91 6.00 -1.98
C SER A 281 -9.89 5.47 -3.42
N LEU A 282 -10.43 6.21 -4.39
CA LEU A 282 -10.36 5.85 -5.81
C LEU A 282 -8.91 5.85 -6.30
N TRP A 283 -8.08 6.79 -5.84
CA TRP A 283 -6.64 6.72 -6.13
C TRP A 283 -6.04 5.42 -5.58
N TYR A 284 -6.26 5.15 -4.29
CA TYR A 284 -5.70 4.00 -3.59
C TYR A 284 -6.11 2.67 -4.24
N TRP A 285 -7.39 2.48 -4.54
CA TRP A 285 -7.89 1.21 -5.06
C TRP A 285 -7.72 1.08 -6.57
N CYS A 286 -7.86 2.16 -7.34
CA CYS A 286 -7.92 2.09 -8.79
C CYS A 286 -6.63 2.48 -9.51
N THR A 287 -5.69 3.16 -8.84
CA THR A 287 -4.50 3.75 -9.49
C THR A 287 -3.19 3.48 -8.76
N ASP A 288 -3.23 2.98 -7.53
CA ASP A 288 -2.05 2.62 -6.78
C ASP A 288 -1.42 1.34 -7.35
N GLN A 289 -0.11 1.37 -7.59
CA GLN A 289 0.61 0.24 -8.14
C GLN A 289 0.49 -1.00 -7.25
N VAL A 290 0.54 -0.85 -5.92
CA VAL A 290 0.48 -1.97 -4.97
C VAL A 290 -0.77 -2.82 -5.16
N ILE A 291 -1.92 -2.16 -5.35
CA ILE A 291 -3.23 -2.80 -5.47
C ILE A 291 -3.45 -3.31 -6.90
N VAL A 292 -3.26 -2.45 -7.90
CA VAL A 292 -3.57 -2.80 -9.29
C VAL A 292 -2.65 -3.92 -9.81
N GLN A 293 -1.37 -3.93 -9.42
CA GLN A 293 -0.42 -4.96 -9.84
C GLN A 293 -0.85 -6.36 -9.39
N ARG A 294 -1.47 -6.49 -8.22
CA ARG A 294 -1.99 -7.77 -7.70
C ARG A 294 -3.23 -8.23 -8.42
N SER A 295 -4.14 -7.30 -8.73
CA SER A 295 -5.32 -7.61 -9.55
C SER A 295 -4.93 -8.03 -10.96
N LEU A 296 -3.87 -7.47 -11.54
CA LEU A 296 -3.31 -7.85 -12.83
C LEU A 296 -2.57 -9.20 -12.82
N ALA A 297 -2.14 -9.69 -11.66
CA ALA A 297 -1.51 -11.01 -11.53
C ALA A 297 -2.53 -12.18 -11.61
N ALA A 298 -3.83 -11.88 -11.62
CA ALA A 298 -4.89 -12.87 -11.73
C ALA A 298 -4.89 -13.55 -13.11
N LYS A 299 -5.35 -14.81 -13.15
CA LYS A 299 -5.40 -15.64 -14.37
C LYS A 299 -6.30 -15.07 -15.48
N ASN A 300 -7.42 -14.44 -15.09
CA ASN A 300 -8.37 -13.82 -16.00
C ASN A 300 -9.19 -12.76 -15.24
N LEU A 301 -10.02 -12.02 -15.98
CA LEU A 301 -10.88 -10.97 -15.41
C LEU A 301 -11.83 -11.53 -14.33
N SER A 302 -12.41 -12.71 -14.53
CA SER A 302 -13.29 -13.35 -13.56
C SER A 302 -12.60 -13.61 -12.21
N HIS A 303 -11.34 -14.08 -12.23
CA HIS A 303 -10.56 -14.33 -11.03
C HIS A 303 -10.20 -13.02 -10.31
N ALA A 304 -9.89 -11.97 -11.04
CA ALA A 304 -9.62 -10.67 -10.44
C ALA A 304 -10.88 -10.03 -9.81
N LYS A 305 -12.04 -10.15 -10.45
CA LYS A 305 -13.34 -9.76 -9.87
C LYS A 305 -13.67 -10.58 -8.62
N GLY A 306 -13.47 -11.90 -8.67
CA GLY A 306 -13.66 -12.77 -7.52
C GLY A 306 -12.75 -12.40 -6.34
N GLY A 307 -11.48 -12.08 -6.61
CA GLY A 307 -10.55 -11.60 -5.59
C GLY A 307 -11.01 -10.26 -4.98
N SER A 308 -11.45 -9.33 -5.82
CA SER A 308 -11.94 -8.02 -5.37
C SER A 308 -13.23 -8.13 -4.54
N LEU A 309 -14.13 -9.05 -4.87
CA LEU A 309 -15.31 -9.38 -4.05
C LEU A 309 -14.92 -9.92 -2.68
N MET A 310 -13.98 -10.88 -2.65
CA MET A 310 -13.48 -11.42 -1.39
C MET A 310 -12.89 -10.31 -0.51
N THR A 311 -12.05 -9.43 -1.08
CA THR A 311 -11.53 -8.26 -0.36
C THR A 311 -12.64 -7.36 0.16
N SER A 312 -13.68 -7.12 -0.64
CA SER A 312 -14.83 -6.29 -0.26
C SER A 312 -15.55 -6.85 0.96
N TYR A 313 -15.83 -8.15 1.00
CA TYR A 313 -16.43 -8.81 2.15
C TYR A 313 -15.52 -8.73 3.40
N LEU A 314 -14.21 -8.93 3.22
CA LEU A 314 -13.25 -8.83 4.33
C LEU A 314 -13.17 -7.41 4.92
N LYS A 315 -13.39 -6.36 4.13
CA LYS A 315 -13.39 -4.96 4.59
C LYS A 315 -14.58 -4.58 5.48
N ILE A 316 -15.55 -5.47 5.68
CA ILE A 316 -16.59 -5.28 6.71
C ILE A 316 -16.02 -5.55 8.12
N LEU A 317 -15.05 -6.47 8.24
CA LEU A 317 -14.53 -6.96 9.52
C LEU A 317 -13.77 -5.92 10.37
N PRO A 318 -12.97 -4.98 9.82
CA PRO A 318 -12.20 -4.01 10.60
C PRO A 318 -13.00 -3.19 11.63
N LEU A 319 -14.28 -2.92 11.39
CA LEU A 319 -15.15 -2.30 12.41
C LEU A 319 -15.13 -3.11 13.71
N PHE A 320 -15.41 -4.40 13.59
CA PHE A 320 -15.58 -5.30 14.73
C PHE A 320 -14.25 -5.78 15.30
N MET A 321 -13.23 -5.99 14.46
CA MET A 321 -11.97 -6.59 14.89
C MET A 321 -10.85 -5.58 15.19
N MET A 322 -11.02 -4.29 14.85
CA MET A 322 -10.04 -3.23 15.11
C MET A 322 -10.65 -2.03 15.81
N VAL A 323 -11.67 -1.39 15.23
CA VAL A 323 -12.24 -0.13 15.74
C VAL A 323 -12.93 -0.34 17.08
N MET A 324 -13.83 -1.32 17.18
CA MET A 324 -14.53 -1.64 18.44
C MET A 324 -13.57 -2.13 19.55
N PRO A 325 -12.58 -3.01 19.28
CA PRO A 325 -11.52 -3.28 20.24
C PRO A 325 -10.76 -2.01 20.67
N GLY A 326 -10.44 -1.10 19.75
CA GLY A 326 -9.88 0.21 20.11
C GLY A 326 -10.74 0.98 21.14
N MET A 327 -12.06 1.05 20.90
CA MET A 327 -13.01 1.66 21.84
C MET A 327 -13.06 0.93 23.19
N ILE A 328 -13.00 -0.40 23.18
CA ILE A 328 -12.96 -1.23 24.40
C ILE A 328 -11.67 -0.98 25.19
N SER A 329 -10.54 -0.80 24.52
CA SER A 329 -9.26 -0.46 25.18
C SER A 329 -9.37 0.83 25.98
N ARG A 330 -10.05 1.84 25.44
CA ARG A 330 -10.33 3.08 26.16
C ARG A 330 -11.17 2.86 27.42
N ILE A 331 -12.16 1.97 27.38
CA ILE A 331 -13.00 1.65 28.55
C ILE A 331 -12.16 1.01 29.66
N LEU A 332 -11.26 0.09 29.30
CA LEU A 332 -10.47 -0.65 30.28
C LEU A 332 -9.27 0.16 30.80
N PHE A 333 -8.70 1.04 29.98
CA PHE A 333 -7.48 1.79 30.28
C PHE A 333 -7.61 3.30 29.97
N PRO A 334 -8.59 4.01 30.57
CA PRO A 334 -8.89 5.41 30.21
C PRO A 334 -7.71 6.36 30.47
N ASP A 335 -7.01 6.20 31.60
CA ASP A 335 -5.88 7.06 32.00
C ASP A 335 -4.67 6.96 31.05
N LEU A 336 -4.54 5.83 30.34
CA LEU A 336 -3.43 5.58 29.42
C LEU A 336 -3.80 5.92 27.99
N VAL A 337 -4.93 5.39 27.51
CA VAL A 337 -5.35 5.48 26.10
C VAL A 337 -5.99 6.83 25.78
N ALA A 338 -6.80 7.36 26.71
CA ALA A 338 -7.51 8.63 26.56
C ALA A 338 -6.78 9.80 27.26
N CYS A 339 -5.48 9.66 27.51
CA CYS A 339 -4.66 10.70 28.11
C CYS A 339 -4.82 12.04 27.35
N ALA A 340 -5.04 13.11 28.12
CA ALA A 340 -5.25 14.47 27.59
C ALA A 340 -4.21 15.49 28.10
N ASP A 341 -3.45 15.16 29.15
CA ASP A 341 -2.40 16.02 29.69
C ASP A 341 -1.07 15.79 28.96
N ALA A 342 -0.47 16.87 28.44
CA ALA A 342 0.70 16.78 27.57
C ALA A 342 1.94 16.18 28.27
N GLU A 343 2.13 16.43 29.57
CA GLU A 343 3.29 15.90 30.30
C GLU A 343 3.11 14.41 30.58
N ILE A 344 1.90 14.01 30.98
CA ILE A 344 1.54 12.61 31.21
C ILE A 344 1.61 11.82 29.90
N CYS A 345 1.02 12.31 28.82
CA CYS A 345 1.01 11.59 27.54
C CYS A 345 2.43 11.43 26.99
N ARG A 346 3.29 12.44 27.17
CA ARG A 346 4.72 12.34 26.82
C ARG A 346 5.44 11.26 27.62
N LYS A 347 5.13 11.08 28.91
CA LYS A 347 5.70 9.99 29.72
C LYS A 347 5.19 8.62 29.30
N ILE A 348 3.92 8.52 28.91
CA ILE A 348 3.27 7.26 28.56
C ILE A 348 3.71 6.74 27.19
N CYS A 349 3.59 7.57 26.15
CA CYS A 349 3.77 7.14 24.76
C CYS A 349 4.77 7.99 23.97
N GLY A 350 5.45 8.95 24.62
CA GLY A 350 6.39 9.85 23.93
C GLY A 350 5.70 10.92 23.08
N ASN A 351 4.37 11.02 23.09
CA ASN A 351 3.60 11.98 22.30
C ASN A 351 2.77 12.90 23.22
N PRO A 352 2.98 14.23 23.18
CA PRO A 352 2.23 15.18 24.00
C PRO A 352 0.78 15.39 23.55
N SER A 353 0.43 15.07 22.30
CA SER A 353 -0.91 15.33 21.76
C SER A 353 -1.94 14.26 22.11
N GLY A 354 -1.49 13.03 22.41
CA GLY A 354 -2.35 11.93 22.80
C GLY A 354 -1.71 10.56 22.56
N CYS A 355 -2.24 9.55 23.24
CA CYS A 355 -1.70 8.18 23.21
C CYS A 355 -2.69 7.14 22.64
N SER A 356 -3.66 7.57 21.84
CA SER A 356 -4.74 6.67 21.38
C SER A 356 -4.22 5.45 20.60
N ASP A 357 -3.12 5.60 19.87
CA ASP A 357 -2.49 4.55 19.06
C ASP A 357 -1.98 3.34 19.90
N ILE A 358 -1.80 3.47 21.23
CA ILE A 358 -1.43 2.33 22.09
C ILE A 358 -2.61 1.41 22.42
N ALA A 359 -3.83 1.77 22.03
CA ALA A 359 -5.06 1.07 22.39
C ALA A 359 -5.02 -0.43 22.06
N TYR A 360 -4.69 -0.77 20.82
CA TYR A 360 -4.68 -2.17 20.37
C TYR A 360 -3.56 -3.00 20.99
N PRO A 361 -2.29 -2.54 21.01
CA PRO A 361 -1.22 -3.22 21.75
C PRO A 361 -1.55 -3.47 23.22
N LYS A 362 -2.16 -2.49 23.91
CA LYS A 362 -2.53 -2.58 25.32
C LYS A 362 -3.54 -3.69 25.58
N LEU A 363 -4.56 -3.84 24.72
CA LEU A 363 -5.49 -4.97 24.82
C LEU A 363 -4.82 -6.32 24.60
N VAL A 364 -3.96 -6.43 23.59
CA VAL A 364 -3.26 -7.68 23.29
C VAL A 364 -2.43 -8.16 24.49
N ILE A 365 -1.74 -7.25 25.18
CA ILE A 365 -0.81 -7.60 26.26
C ILE A 365 -1.54 -7.90 27.57
N GLU A 366 -2.62 -7.18 27.88
CA GLU A 366 -3.31 -7.31 29.17
C GLU A 366 -4.45 -8.34 29.16
N LEU A 367 -5.14 -8.50 28.02
CA LEU A 367 -6.35 -9.31 27.95
C LEU A 367 -6.11 -10.75 27.50
N LEU A 368 -5.10 -10.98 26.64
CA LEU A 368 -4.88 -12.31 26.08
C LEU A 368 -4.04 -13.19 27.00
N PRO A 369 -4.42 -14.47 27.16
CA PRO A 369 -3.62 -15.42 27.92
C PRO A 369 -2.32 -15.77 27.20
N VAL A 370 -1.40 -16.37 27.95
CA VAL A 370 -0.13 -16.90 27.44
C VAL A 370 -0.38 -17.84 26.24
N GLY A 371 0.47 -17.75 25.22
CA GLY A 371 0.35 -18.44 23.94
C GLY A 371 -0.46 -17.64 22.92
N LEU A 372 -1.67 -17.18 23.29
CA LEU A 372 -2.48 -16.32 22.40
C LEU A 372 -1.90 -14.91 22.27
N ARG A 373 -1.28 -14.40 23.34
CA ARG A 373 -0.50 -13.16 23.29
C ARG A 373 0.64 -13.26 22.27
N GLY A 374 1.48 -14.30 22.35
CA GLY A 374 2.55 -14.55 21.38
C GLY A 374 2.06 -14.76 19.95
N LEU A 375 0.92 -15.44 19.77
CA LEU A 375 0.25 -15.56 18.47
C LEU A 375 -0.15 -14.18 17.92
N MET A 376 -0.74 -13.31 18.73
CA MET A 376 -1.12 -11.96 18.29
C MET A 376 0.07 -11.07 17.97
N MET A 377 1.17 -11.20 18.73
CA MET A 377 2.41 -10.52 18.38
C MET A 377 2.93 -10.97 17.02
N SER A 378 2.88 -12.27 16.76
CA SER A 378 3.25 -12.85 15.47
C SER A 378 2.38 -12.29 14.35
N VAL A 379 1.07 -12.18 14.56
CA VAL A 379 0.10 -11.59 13.62
C VAL A 379 0.41 -10.14 13.29
N MET A 380 0.75 -9.32 14.29
CA MET A 380 1.02 -7.91 14.04
C MET A 380 2.33 -7.71 13.27
N ILE A 381 3.36 -8.50 13.58
CA ILE A 381 4.60 -8.50 12.79
C ILE A 381 4.36 -9.07 11.39
N ALA A 382 3.48 -10.08 11.25
CA ALA A 382 3.03 -10.63 9.98
C ALA A 382 2.44 -9.55 9.07
N ALA A 383 1.45 -8.83 9.59
CA ALA A 383 0.73 -7.80 8.86
C ALA A 383 1.70 -6.73 8.37
N LEU A 384 2.64 -6.31 9.24
CA LEU A 384 3.67 -5.38 8.86
C LEU A 384 4.58 -5.88 7.74
N MET A 385 5.07 -7.11 7.85
CA MET A 385 5.92 -7.70 6.82
C MET A 385 5.18 -7.79 5.47
N SER A 386 3.89 -8.17 5.49
CA SER A 386 3.05 -8.22 4.30
C SER A 386 2.95 -6.84 3.63
N SER A 387 2.61 -5.80 4.39
CA SER A 387 2.46 -4.46 3.83
C SER A 387 3.79 -3.89 3.31
N LEU A 388 4.89 -4.05 4.04
CA LEU A 388 6.21 -3.57 3.59
C LEU A 388 6.71 -4.31 2.35
N THR A 389 6.62 -5.64 2.31
CA THR A 389 7.03 -6.43 1.13
C THR A 389 6.24 -6.02 -0.11
N SER A 390 4.94 -5.75 0.06
CA SER A 390 4.04 -5.24 -0.97
C SER A 390 4.49 -3.91 -1.54
N ILE A 391 4.77 -2.94 -0.67
CA ILE A 391 5.20 -1.61 -1.07
C ILE A 391 6.58 -1.66 -1.73
N PHE A 392 7.52 -2.43 -1.17
CA PHE A 392 8.87 -2.58 -1.73
C PHE A 392 8.86 -3.22 -3.12
N ASN A 393 8.02 -4.24 -3.34
CA ASN A 393 7.88 -4.85 -4.66
C ASN A 393 7.38 -3.84 -5.70
N SER A 394 6.32 -3.09 -5.39
CA SER A 394 5.75 -2.11 -6.31
C SER A 394 6.67 -0.91 -6.52
N ALA A 395 7.33 -0.42 -5.47
CA ALA A 395 8.31 0.66 -5.58
C ALA A 395 9.52 0.26 -6.45
N SER A 396 10.04 -0.95 -6.26
CA SER A 396 11.08 -1.55 -7.11
C SER A 396 10.61 -1.67 -8.56
N THR A 397 9.36 -2.10 -8.79
CA THR A 397 8.77 -2.19 -10.12
C THR A 397 8.71 -0.81 -10.81
N ILE A 398 8.17 0.21 -10.13
CA ILE A 398 8.07 1.58 -10.66
C ILE A 398 9.46 2.11 -10.99
N PHE A 399 10.41 2.02 -10.06
CA PHE A 399 11.75 2.54 -10.29
C PHE A 399 12.45 1.84 -11.45
N THR A 400 12.39 0.51 -11.50
CA THR A 400 13.08 -0.26 -12.52
C THR A 400 12.44 -0.11 -13.91
N MET A 401 11.12 -0.20 -14.01
CA MET A 401 10.40 -0.19 -15.27
C MET A 401 10.19 1.21 -15.83
N ASP A 402 9.86 2.20 -14.99
CA ASP A 402 9.48 3.54 -15.43
C ASP A 402 10.66 4.54 -15.40
N LEU A 403 11.65 4.34 -14.52
CA LEU A 403 12.81 5.25 -14.42
C LEU A 403 14.09 4.61 -14.95
N TRP A 404 14.49 3.43 -14.48
CA TRP A 404 15.78 2.83 -14.84
C TRP A 404 15.88 2.48 -16.32
N LYS A 405 14.85 1.83 -16.89
CA LYS A 405 14.78 1.56 -18.33
C LYS A 405 14.81 2.83 -19.20
N HIS A 406 14.39 3.96 -18.65
CA HIS A 406 14.52 5.24 -19.33
C HIS A 406 15.97 5.69 -19.40
N PHE A 407 16.67 5.68 -18.26
CA PHE A 407 18.07 6.09 -18.17
C PHE A 407 19.02 5.11 -18.88
N ARG A 408 18.70 3.81 -18.85
CA ARG A 408 19.46 2.75 -19.51
C ARG A 408 18.55 1.86 -20.38
N PRO A 409 18.29 2.25 -21.65
CA PRO A 409 17.39 1.50 -22.54
C PRO A 409 17.84 0.06 -22.87
N ARG A 410 19.15 -0.21 -22.82
CA ARG A 410 19.75 -1.53 -23.07
C ARG A 410 20.15 -2.22 -21.76
N CYS A 411 19.22 -2.34 -20.81
CA CYS A 411 19.45 -3.08 -19.57
C CYS A 411 19.13 -4.57 -19.74
N SER A 412 19.91 -5.45 -19.11
CA SER A 412 19.56 -6.87 -19.02
C SER A 412 18.50 -7.10 -17.93
N GLU A 413 17.77 -8.22 -18.00
CA GLU A 413 16.84 -8.61 -16.94
C GLU A 413 17.54 -8.74 -15.57
N TRP A 414 18.79 -9.22 -15.61
CA TRP A 414 19.67 -9.34 -14.44
C TRP A 414 19.96 -8.01 -13.77
N GLU A 415 20.31 -7.01 -14.57
CA GLU A 415 20.57 -5.68 -14.08
C GLU A 415 19.33 -5.09 -13.40
N LEU A 416 18.17 -5.28 -14.02
CA LEU A 416 16.90 -4.79 -13.50
C LEU A 416 16.58 -5.36 -12.12
N MET A 417 16.82 -6.66 -11.91
CA MET A 417 16.63 -7.32 -10.62
C MET A 417 17.58 -6.78 -9.53
N ILE A 418 18.86 -6.56 -9.86
CA ILE A 418 19.85 -6.04 -8.90
C ILE A 418 19.51 -4.60 -8.53
N VAL A 419 19.26 -3.75 -9.53
CA VAL A 419 18.95 -2.34 -9.33
C VAL A 419 17.68 -2.17 -8.49
N GLY A 420 16.64 -2.96 -8.76
CA GLY A 420 15.41 -2.93 -7.97
C GLY A 420 15.67 -3.23 -6.48
N ARG A 421 16.52 -4.21 -6.17
CA ARG A 421 16.87 -4.57 -4.78
C ARG A 421 17.68 -3.48 -4.08
N VAL A 422 18.68 -2.93 -4.75
CA VAL A 422 19.50 -1.83 -4.21
C VAL A 422 18.63 -0.60 -3.94
N PHE A 423 17.69 -0.32 -4.83
CA PHE A 423 16.76 0.79 -4.66
C PHE A 423 15.82 0.61 -3.46
N VAL A 424 15.34 -0.61 -3.18
CA VAL A 424 14.54 -0.89 -1.96
C VAL A 424 15.33 -0.60 -0.68
N LEU A 425 16.62 -0.94 -0.65
CA LEU A 425 17.50 -0.60 0.48
C LEU A 425 17.63 0.91 0.65
N LEU A 426 17.79 1.65 -0.45
CA LEU A 426 17.83 3.12 -0.41
C LEU A 426 16.51 3.71 0.11
N LEU A 427 15.36 3.26 -0.40
CA LEU A 427 14.04 3.70 0.06
C LEU A 427 13.84 3.46 1.55
N THR A 428 14.28 2.30 2.03
CA THR A 428 14.24 1.94 3.45
C THR A 428 15.01 2.96 4.29
N VAL A 429 16.25 3.27 3.93
CA VAL A 429 17.08 4.25 4.67
C VAL A 429 16.42 5.62 4.71
N VAL A 430 15.90 6.10 3.58
CA VAL A 430 15.22 7.41 3.52
C VAL A 430 13.95 7.41 4.39
N SER A 431 13.22 6.29 4.44
CA SER A 431 12.01 6.17 5.26
C SER A 431 12.32 6.17 6.76
N ILE A 432 13.44 5.55 7.19
CA ILE A 432 13.90 5.62 8.60
C ILE A 432 14.18 7.07 8.99
N LEU A 433 14.88 7.82 8.13
CA LEU A 433 15.21 9.22 8.39
C LEU A 433 13.96 10.11 8.50
N TRP A 434 12.82 9.65 7.98
CA TRP A 434 11.56 10.38 8.03
C TRP A 434 10.72 10.11 9.29
N ILE A 435 10.99 9.03 10.04
CA ILE A 435 10.24 8.66 11.25
C ILE A 435 10.11 9.82 12.27
N PRO A 436 11.16 10.61 12.56
CA PRO A 436 11.04 11.73 13.50
C PRO A 436 9.98 12.76 13.08
N LEU A 437 9.79 12.97 11.77
CA LEU A 437 8.75 13.89 11.31
C LEU A 437 7.36 13.29 11.46
N VAL A 438 7.20 11.97 11.26
CA VAL A 438 5.94 11.27 11.55
C VAL A 438 5.59 11.42 13.03
N GLN A 439 6.56 11.26 13.93
CA GLN A 439 6.35 11.45 15.37
C GLN A 439 5.90 12.87 15.72
N ALA A 440 6.46 13.88 15.06
CA ALA A 440 6.09 15.28 15.28
C ALA A 440 4.73 15.65 14.66
N GLY A 441 4.35 15.05 13.53
CA GLY A 441 3.19 15.45 12.73
C GLY A 441 1.89 14.70 13.02
N GLN A 442 1.93 13.51 13.64
CA GLN A 442 0.74 12.63 13.71
C GLN A 442 -0.37 13.07 14.69
N GLY A 443 -0.12 14.02 15.59
CA GLY A 443 -1.13 14.54 16.51
C GLY A 443 -1.76 13.53 17.50
N GLY A 444 -1.23 12.31 17.61
CA GLY A 444 -1.76 11.26 18.51
C GLY A 444 -2.82 10.34 17.89
N GLN A 445 -3.12 10.52 16.60
CA GLN A 445 -3.96 9.63 15.78
C GLN A 445 -3.28 9.35 14.43
N LEU A 446 -2.41 8.35 14.40
CA LEU A 446 -1.60 8.01 13.24
C LEU A 446 -2.42 7.82 11.95
N PHE A 447 -3.62 7.23 12.05
CA PHE A 447 -4.47 6.98 10.89
C PHE A 447 -5.00 8.27 10.25
N ILE A 448 -5.47 9.25 11.04
CA ILE A 448 -5.94 10.53 10.50
C ILE A 448 -4.80 11.29 9.83
N TYR A 449 -3.60 11.23 10.40
CA TYR A 449 -2.39 11.76 9.76
C TYR A 449 -2.15 11.17 8.36
N ILE A 450 -2.17 9.84 8.21
CA ILE A 450 -2.01 9.18 6.89
C ILE A 450 -3.08 9.68 5.91
N GLN A 451 -4.33 9.77 6.36
CA GLN A 451 -5.45 10.12 5.49
C GLN A 451 -5.48 11.60 5.11
N SER A 452 -4.98 12.50 5.96
CA SER A 452 -4.81 13.92 5.64
C SER A 452 -3.79 14.14 4.52
N ILE A 453 -2.59 13.54 4.64
CA ILE A 453 -1.55 13.63 3.59
C ILE A 453 -2.03 13.00 2.28
N SER A 454 -2.70 11.84 2.38
CA SER A 454 -3.33 11.18 1.24
C SER A 454 -4.32 12.12 0.53
N SER A 455 -5.13 12.84 1.29
CA SER A 455 -6.10 13.82 0.77
C SER A 455 -5.46 15.04 0.13
N TYR A 456 -4.16 15.30 0.34
CA TYR A 456 -3.44 16.43 -0.27
C TYR A 456 -2.71 16.04 -1.56
N LEU A 457 -2.22 14.80 -1.67
CA LEU A 457 -1.35 14.39 -2.78
C LEU A 457 -2.06 13.51 -3.81
N GLN A 458 -3.07 12.74 -3.41
CA GLN A 458 -3.72 11.74 -4.26
C GLN A 458 -4.82 12.29 -5.18
N PRO A 459 -5.65 13.28 -4.79
CA PRO A 459 -6.77 13.73 -5.63
C PRO A 459 -6.42 14.19 -7.06
N PRO A 460 -5.34 14.97 -7.29
CA PRO A 460 -4.97 15.38 -8.64
C PRO A 460 -4.67 14.18 -9.55
N VAL A 461 -3.97 13.18 -9.00
CA VAL A 461 -3.66 11.95 -9.73
C VAL A 461 -4.94 11.16 -10.02
N ALA A 462 -5.80 11.00 -9.02
CA ALA A 462 -7.08 10.29 -9.15
C ALA A 462 -7.90 10.85 -10.33
N MET A 463 -8.03 12.18 -10.40
CA MET A 463 -8.80 12.85 -11.45
C MET A 463 -8.18 12.69 -12.83
N VAL A 464 -6.85 12.72 -12.95
CA VAL A 464 -6.16 12.46 -14.22
C VAL A 464 -6.40 11.03 -14.71
N PHE A 465 -6.38 10.03 -13.83
CA PHE A 465 -6.70 8.64 -14.20
C PHE A 465 -8.17 8.48 -14.58
N ILE A 466 -9.10 9.02 -13.79
CA ILE A 466 -10.54 8.96 -14.08
C ILE A 466 -10.82 9.58 -15.46
N LEU A 467 -10.31 10.79 -15.72
CA LEU A 467 -10.49 11.46 -17.00
C LEU A 467 -9.75 10.73 -18.14
N GLY A 468 -8.58 10.16 -17.88
CA GLY A 468 -7.86 9.33 -18.84
C GLY A 468 -8.64 8.09 -19.28
N CYS A 469 -9.24 7.39 -18.32
CA CYS A 469 -10.02 6.17 -18.54
C CYS A 469 -11.39 6.41 -19.18
N PHE A 470 -12.11 7.46 -18.77
CA PHE A 470 -13.52 7.65 -19.12
C PHE A 470 -13.78 8.82 -20.09
N TRP A 471 -12.80 9.69 -20.36
CA TRP A 471 -12.98 10.83 -21.26
C TRP A 471 -12.00 10.80 -22.44
N LYS A 472 -12.54 10.50 -23.64
CA LYS A 472 -11.74 10.37 -24.88
C LYS A 472 -10.98 11.66 -25.24
N ARG A 473 -11.52 12.83 -24.90
CA ARG A 473 -10.97 14.14 -25.28
C ARG A 473 -9.81 14.60 -24.39
N ALA A 474 -9.60 13.98 -23.23
CA ALA A 474 -8.47 14.28 -22.35
C ALA A 474 -7.14 14.10 -23.10
N ASN A 475 -6.27 15.11 -23.05
CA ASN A 475 -4.96 15.10 -23.71
C ASN A 475 -3.81 15.33 -22.72
N GLU A 476 -2.57 15.20 -23.21
CA GLU A 476 -1.35 15.30 -22.40
C GLU A 476 -1.22 16.65 -21.71
N LYS A 477 -1.46 17.77 -22.43
CA LYS A 477 -1.32 19.12 -21.88
C LYS A 477 -2.31 19.35 -20.74
N GLY A 478 -3.56 18.92 -20.91
CA GLY A 478 -4.58 19.03 -19.86
C GLY A 478 -4.25 18.18 -18.65
N ALA A 479 -3.86 16.92 -18.86
CA ALA A 479 -3.44 16.02 -17.79
C ALA A 479 -2.22 16.56 -17.02
N PHE A 480 -1.21 17.07 -17.72
CA PHE A 480 0.00 17.61 -17.11
C PHE A 480 -0.29 18.85 -16.25
N TRP A 481 -0.98 19.85 -16.78
CA TRP A 481 -1.28 21.07 -16.02
C TRP A 481 -2.26 20.83 -14.88
N GLY A 482 -3.27 19.96 -15.07
CA GLY A 482 -4.16 19.56 -13.99
C GLY A 482 -3.43 18.89 -12.84
N LEU A 483 -2.46 18.03 -13.16
CA LEU A 483 -1.61 17.37 -12.18
C LEU A 483 -0.68 18.35 -11.45
N VAL A 484 0.01 19.23 -12.19
CA VAL A 484 0.96 20.19 -11.62
C VAL A 484 0.25 21.20 -10.72
N ILE A 485 -0.84 21.82 -11.18
CA ILE A 485 -1.58 22.82 -10.39
C ILE A 485 -2.19 22.15 -9.15
N GLY A 486 -2.82 20.99 -9.32
CA GLY A 486 -3.38 20.23 -8.20
C GLY A 486 -2.32 19.86 -7.17
N LEU A 487 -1.19 19.31 -7.58
CA LEU A 487 -0.13 18.92 -6.63
C LEU A 487 0.53 20.12 -5.97
N LEU A 488 0.70 21.24 -6.68
CA LEU A 488 1.26 22.45 -6.09
C LEU A 488 0.35 22.97 -4.96
N LEU A 489 -0.97 23.01 -5.17
CA LEU A 489 -1.93 23.37 -4.12
C LEU A 489 -1.92 22.37 -2.97
N GLY A 490 -1.83 21.07 -3.28
CA GLY A 490 -1.71 20.00 -2.29
C GLY A 490 -0.47 20.13 -1.41
N ILE A 491 0.70 20.38 -2.02
CA ILE A 491 1.97 20.59 -1.32
C ILE A 491 1.91 21.86 -0.47
N ILE A 492 1.31 22.95 -0.96
CA ILE A 492 1.12 24.17 -0.16
C ILE A 492 0.30 23.86 1.09
N ARG A 493 -0.82 23.13 0.96
CA ARG A 493 -1.63 22.71 2.12
C ARG A 493 -0.84 21.86 3.09
N LEU A 494 -0.09 20.87 2.58
CA LEU A 494 0.76 19.98 3.38
C LEU A 494 1.81 20.77 4.17
N VAL A 495 2.51 21.69 3.51
CA VAL A 495 3.53 22.54 4.15
C VAL A 495 2.91 23.44 5.21
N LEU A 496 1.71 24.01 4.95
CA LEU A 496 1.00 24.81 5.94
C LEU A 496 0.62 24.00 7.18
N ASP A 497 0.20 22.75 7.04
CA ASP A 497 -0.11 21.89 8.20
C ASP A 497 1.13 21.53 9.02
N PHE A 498 2.29 21.37 8.39
CA PHE A 498 3.54 21.17 9.12
C PHE A 498 4.05 22.44 9.83
N ILE A 499 3.84 23.62 9.24
CA ILE A 499 4.24 24.91 9.85
C ILE A 499 3.28 25.28 10.98
N TYR A 500 1.98 25.01 10.81
CA TYR A 500 0.92 25.38 11.73
C TYR A 500 0.20 24.12 12.26
N PRO A 501 0.88 23.32 13.11
CA PRO A 501 0.29 22.11 13.68
C PRO A 501 -0.91 22.45 14.55
N GLU A 502 -1.79 21.47 14.74
CA GLU A 502 -2.93 21.61 15.65
C GLU A 502 -2.45 21.95 17.07
N PRO A 503 -3.02 22.99 17.71
CA PRO A 503 -2.62 23.39 19.05
C PRO A 503 -2.87 22.29 20.07
N GLN A 504 -2.10 22.29 21.17
CA GLN A 504 -2.31 21.32 22.23
C GLN A 504 -3.62 21.59 22.97
N CYS A 505 -4.09 20.58 23.72
CA CYS A 505 -5.30 20.70 24.50
C CYS A 505 -5.28 21.93 25.43
N GLY A 506 -6.28 22.81 25.26
CA GLY A 506 -6.48 24.01 26.05
C GLY A 506 -5.70 25.24 25.57
N GLU A 507 -4.96 25.14 24.46
CA GLU A 507 -4.30 26.28 23.84
C GLU A 507 -5.19 26.97 22.79
N THR A 508 -5.00 28.27 22.60
CA THR A 508 -5.74 29.04 21.60
C THR A 508 -5.27 28.70 20.18
N ASP A 509 -6.20 28.41 19.28
CA ASP A 509 -5.88 28.10 17.89
C ASP A 509 -5.55 29.36 17.07
N LEU A 510 -4.24 29.57 16.84
CA LEU A 510 -3.63 30.65 16.07
C LEU A 510 -3.38 30.29 14.60
N ARG A 511 -3.82 29.12 14.13
CA ARG A 511 -3.58 28.68 12.74
C ARG A 511 -4.28 29.62 11.75
N PRO A 512 -3.71 29.82 10.54
CA PRO A 512 -4.36 30.61 9.49
C PRO A 512 -5.78 30.09 9.19
N GLY A 513 -6.72 30.98 8.83
CA GLY A 513 -8.12 30.60 8.62
C GLY A 513 -8.33 29.46 7.60
N VAL A 514 -7.50 29.40 6.56
CA VAL A 514 -7.52 28.32 5.56
C VAL A 514 -7.15 26.97 6.18
N VAL A 515 -6.23 26.95 7.15
CA VAL A 515 -5.82 25.73 7.86
C VAL A 515 -6.85 25.33 8.91
N LYS A 516 -7.36 26.34 9.64
CA LYS A 516 -8.25 26.19 10.79
C LYS A 516 -9.67 25.76 10.41
N TYR A 517 -10.28 26.40 9.40
CA TYR A 517 -11.70 26.20 9.09
C TYR A 517 -11.94 25.21 7.95
N MET A 518 -10.95 24.95 7.10
CA MET A 518 -11.12 24.03 5.97
C MET A 518 -10.57 22.65 6.32
N HIS A 519 -11.50 21.76 6.66
CA HIS A 519 -11.19 20.36 6.91
C HIS A 519 -10.50 19.71 5.71
N TYR A 520 -9.56 18.79 5.96
CA TYR A 520 -8.75 18.16 4.90
C TYR A 520 -9.59 17.40 3.86
N LEU A 521 -10.73 16.84 4.26
CA LEU A 521 -11.68 16.19 3.34
C LEU A 521 -12.37 17.19 2.40
N TYR A 522 -12.72 18.39 2.88
CA TYR A 522 -13.26 19.44 2.01
C TYR A 522 -12.20 19.98 1.07
N PHE A 523 -10.96 20.12 1.57
CA PHE A 523 -9.85 20.51 0.73
C PHE A 523 -9.61 19.48 -0.40
N SER A 524 -9.70 18.18 -0.11
CA SER A 524 -9.65 17.11 -1.14
C SER A 524 -10.68 17.32 -2.25
N MET A 525 -11.92 17.69 -1.90
CA MET A 525 -12.97 17.99 -2.89
C MET A 525 -12.62 19.20 -3.76
N VAL A 526 -12.16 20.29 -3.13
CA VAL A 526 -11.73 21.50 -3.84
C VAL A 526 -10.57 21.18 -4.77
N LEU A 527 -9.59 20.41 -4.29
CA LEU A 527 -8.41 20.01 -5.05
C LEU A 527 -8.78 19.17 -6.28
N ALA A 528 -9.69 18.23 -6.10
CA ALA A 528 -10.22 17.41 -7.19
C ALA A 528 -10.99 18.24 -8.21
N ALA A 529 -11.81 19.20 -7.76
CA ALA A 529 -12.56 20.09 -8.63
C ALA A 529 -11.61 20.99 -9.46
N ILE A 530 -10.60 21.60 -8.84
CA ILE A 530 -9.61 22.43 -9.53
C ILE A 530 -8.82 21.61 -10.55
N SER A 531 -8.37 20.42 -10.16
CA SER A 531 -7.63 19.51 -11.05
C SER A 531 -8.49 19.11 -12.24
N THR A 532 -9.73 18.72 -11.99
CA THR A 532 -10.71 18.34 -13.04
C THR A 532 -10.98 19.50 -13.98
N LEU A 533 -11.29 20.69 -13.45
CA LEU A 533 -11.57 21.87 -14.26
C LEU A 533 -10.37 22.24 -15.13
N THR A 534 -9.15 22.17 -14.58
CA THR A 534 -7.92 22.42 -15.34
C THR A 534 -7.76 21.42 -16.47
N VAL A 535 -7.92 20.11 -16.21
CA VAL A 535 -7.84 19.09 -17.26
C VAL A 535 -8.90 19.32 -18.33
N LEU A 536 -10.15 19.64 -17.95
CA LEU A 536 -11.24 19.90 -18.88
C LEU A 536 -10.95 21.10 -19.77
N VAL A 537 -10.66 22.26 -19.17
CA VAL A 537 -10.43 23.52 -19.88
C VAL A 537 -9.21 23.42 -20.79
N VAL A 538 -8.07 23.00 -20.27
CA VAL A 538 -6.82 22.92 -21.05
C VAL A 538 -6.95 21.87 -22.14
N SER A 539 -7.58 20.72 -21.88
CA SER A 539 -7.79 19.71 -22.94
C SER A 539 -8.67 20.26 -24.05
N MET A 540 -9.76 20.98 -23.74
CA MET A 540 -10.65 21.57 -24.76
C MET A 540 -9.95 22.65 -25.59
N LEU A 541 -9.09 23.46 -24.98
CA LEU A 541 -8.35 24.54 -25.64
C LEU A 541 -7.13 24.09 -26.45
N THR A 542 -6.71 22.83 -26.31
CA THR A 542 -5.51 22.30 -26.98
C THR A 542 -5.85 21.13 -27.91
N GLU A 543 -4.89 20.70 -28.73
CA GLU A 543 -5.09 19.69 -29.77
C GLU A 543 -5.70 18.38 -29.24
N PRO A 544 -6.62 17.75 -29.99
CA PRO A 544 -7.18 16.45 -29.63
C PRO A 544 -6.12 15.34 -29.70
N PRO A 545 -6.22 14.30 -28.83
CA PRO A 545 -5.32 13.16 -28.89
C PRO A 545 -5.52 12.35 -30.19
N SER A 546 -4.45 11.75 -30.71
CA SER A 546 -4.51 10.84 -31.86
C SER A 546 -5.27 9.56 -31.53
N GLU A 547 -5.85 8.90 -32.54
CA GLU A 547 -6.63 7.67 -32.35
C GLU A 547 -5.82 6.53 -31.71
N GLU A 548 -4.51 6.46 -31.99
CA GLU A 548 -3.59 5.50 -31.36
C GLU A 548 -3.50 5.64 -29.84
N MET A 549 -3.60 6.87 -29.32
CA MET A 549 -3.54 7.16 -27.89
C MET A 549 -4.87 6.87 -27.18
N ILE A 550 -5.92 6.50 -27.92
CA ILE A 550 -7.27 6.25 -27.40
C ILE A 550 -7.62 4.76 -27.55
N SER A 551 -7.25 4.12 -28.67
CA SER A 551 -7.58 2.72 -28.95
C SER A 551 -7.13 1.79 -27.81
N ARG A 552 -8.05 0.96 -27.30
CA ARG A 552 -7.85 0.05 -26.16
C ARG A 552 -7.49 0.67 -24.80
N LEU A 553 -7.42 2.00 -24.71
CA LEU A 553 -6.94 2.73 -23.52
C LEU A 553 -8.04 3.47 -22.76
N THR A 554 -9.26 3.52 -23.30
CA THR A 554 -10.43 4.09 -22.62
C THR A 554 -11.53 3.05 -22.45
N TRP A 555 -12.46 3.30 -21.53
CA TRP A 555 -13.60 2.43 -21.31
C TRP A 555 -14.35 2.15 -22.62
N PHE A 556 -14.58 3.18 -23.43
CA PHE A 556 -15.36 3.09 -24.66
C PHE A 556 -14.60 2.49 -25.85
N THR A 557 -13.27 2.33 -25.77
CA THR A 557 -12.40 1.81 -26.84
C THR A 557 -11.69 0.51 -26.47
N ARG A 558 -11.99 -0.06 -25.30
CA ARG A 558 -11.35 -1.28 -24.78
C ARG A 558 -11.50 -2.50 -25.69
N GLY A 559 -12.54 -2.53 -26.52
CA GLY A 559 -12.82 -3.62 -27.47
C GLY A 559 -12.25 -3.40 -28.87
N ASP A 560 -11.56 -2.28 -29.11
CA ASP A 560 -11.04 -1.94 -30.44
C ASP A 560 -9.92 -2.90 -30.85
N LEU A 561 -9.82 -3.16 -32.15
CA LEU A 561 -8.69 -3.91 -32.72
C LEU A 561 -7.41 -3.08 -32.57
N PRO A 562 -6.24 -3.73 -32.38
CA PRO A 562 -4.97 -3.02 -32.31
C PRO A 562 -4.74 -2.24 -33.61
N VAL A 563 -4.56 -0.93 -33.51
CA VAL A 563 -4.20 -0.08 -34.65
C VAL A 563 -2.90 -0.62 -35.24
N LYS A 564 -2.93 -1.03 -36.52
CA LYS A 564 -1.73 -1.45 -37.23
C LYS A 564 -0.83 -0.22 -37.37
N LYS A 565 0.40 -0.34 -36.85
CA LYS A 565 1.46 0.58 -37.24
C LYS A 565 1.72 0.36 -38.73
N ASP A 566 1.22 1.25 -39.57
CA ASP A 566 1.85 1.45 -40.86
C ASP A 566 3.24 1.99 -40.55
N LEU A 567 4.24 1.11 -40.67
CA LEU A 567 5.63 1.51 -40.78
C LEU A 567 5.71 2.41 -42.01
N ALA A 568 5.55 3.72 -41.79
CA ALA A 568 5.90 4.73 -42.77
C ALA A 568 7.40 4.58 -43.01
N VAL A 569 7.73 3.76 -44.02
CA VAL A 569 9.04 3.75 -44.67
C VAL A 569 9.26 5.19 -45.11
N SER A 570 10.09 5.90 -44.35
CA SER A 570 10.67 7.15 -44.82
C SER A 570 11.50 6.76 -46.05
N PRO A 571 11.21 7.27 -47.26
CA PRO A 571 12.08 7.01 -48.39
C PRO A 571 13.38 7.77 -48.11
N SER A 572 14.44 7.03 -47.80
CA SER A 572 15.80 7.54 -47.93
C SER A 572 16.00 7.97 -49.38
N PRO A 573 16.33 9.23 -49.66
CA PRO A 573 16.75 9.62 -51.00
C PRO A 573 18.18 9.13 -51.15
N ASP A 574 18.36 7.95 -51.75
CA ASP A 574 19.60 7.51 -52.43
C ASP A 574 19.49 6.03 -52.80
N ALA A 575 18.72 5.73 -53.84
CA ALA A 575 18.85 4.48 -54.60
C ALA A 575 18.18 4.60 -55.97
N ALA A 576 18.62 5.58 -56.77
CA ALA A 576 18.41 5.57 -58.20
C ALA A 576 19.74 5.25 -58.89
N LYS A 577 19.94 3.97 -59.22
CA LYS A 577 20.68 3.48 -60.40
C LYS A 577 20.90 1.95 -60.33
N GLY A 578 20.52 1.26 -61.40
CA GLY A 578 21.14 0.00 -61.80
C GLY A 578 20.25 -1.23 -61.75
N VAL A 579 19.50 -1.46 -62.84
CA VAL A 579 18.91 -2.74 -63.23
C VAL A 579 20.01 -3.67 -63.76
N CYS A 580 20.00 -4.96 -63.40
CA CYS A 580 20.07 -6.11 -64.35
C CYS A 580 20.07 -7.48 -63.62
N GLU A 581 19.44 -8.43 -64.30
CA GLU A 581 19.10 -9.83 -63.95
C GLU A 581 20.30 -10.78 -63.81
N ALA A 582 20.12 -11.90 -63.07
CA ALA A 582 20.38 -13.28 -63.55
C ALA A 582 20.14 -14.35 -62.45
N GLU A 583 19.86 -15.57 -62.91
CA GLU A 583 19.34 -16.75 -62.21
C GLU A 583 20.33 -17.52 -61.29
N ARG A 584 19.75 -18.47 -60.52
CA ARG A 584 20.29 -19.53 -59.61
C ARG A 584 21.55 -20.31 -60.10
N PRO A 585 22.19 -21.28 -59.34
CA PRO A 585 21.78 -22.00 -58.11
C PRO A 585 22.90 -22.26 -57.04
N ALA A 586 22.50 -23.00 -56.01
CA ALA A 586 23.25 -23.57 -54.88
C ALA A 586 24.69 -24.08 -55.14
N LEU A 587 25.57 -23.87 -54.14
CA LEU A 587 26.70 -24.76 -53.88
C LEU A 587 27.10 -24.75 -52.40
N GLN A 588 27.13 -25.95 -51.84
CA GLN A 588 27.59 -26.34 -50.51
C GLN A 588 29.12 -26.51 -50.58
N ILE A 589 29.87 -25.91 -49.65
CA ILE A 589 31.32 -26.18 -49.50
C ILE A 589 31.63 -26.33 -48.00
N ASP A 590 31.88 -27.58 -47.62
CA ASP A 590 32.63 -27.98 -46.43
C ASP A 590 34.12 -27.77 -46.70
N ILE A 591 34.84 -27.11 -45.78
CA ILE A 591 36.30 -27.22 -45.68
C ILE A 591 36.70 -27.27 -44.20
N SER A 592 37.08 -28.46 -43.76
CA SER A 592 37.90 -28.72 -42.58
C SER A 592 39.38 -28.73 -42.98
N ILE A 593 40.23 -27.88 -42.40
CA ILE A 593 41.69 -28.07 -42.42
C ILE A 593 42.33 -27.64 -41.09
N ALA A 594 42.83 -28.67 -40.40
CA ALA A 594 44.08 -28.84 -39.67
C ALA A 594 44.63 -27.77 -38.70
N SER A 595 44.94 -28.28 -37.51
CA SER A 595 45.88 -27.76 -36.52
C SER A 595 47.33 -27.73 -37.02
N GLU A 596 48.07 -26.69 -36.64
CA GLU A 596 49.52 -26.80 -36.38
C GLU A 596 49.90 -25.93 -35.17
N ASN A 597 50.69 -26.54 -34.29
CA ASN A 597 51.25 -26.00 -33.05
C ASN A 597 52.45 -25.08 -33.33
N SER A 598 52.62 -24.00 -32.56
CA SER A 598 53.75 -23.89 -31.61
C SER A 598 53.76 -22.55 -30.84
N SER A 599 53.81 -22.70 -29.51
CA SER A 599 54.50 -21.89 -28.50
C SER A 599 54.75 -20.40 -28.75
N ASN A 600 54.14 -19.56 -27.90
CA ASN A 600 54.97 -18.95 -26.85
C ASN A 600 54.16 -18.57 -25.62
N ASP A 601 54.67 -19.03 -24.48
CA ASP A 601 54.22 -18.78 -23.13
C ASP A 601 54.13 -17.28 -22.81
N ASN A 602 53.00 -16.88 -22.22
CA ASN A 602 53.02 -15.97 -21.09
C ASN A 602 51.85 -16.31 -20.16
N LYS A 603 52.14 -17.21 -19.22
CA LYS A 603 51.38 -17.39 -17.99
C LYS A 603 51.34 -16.06 -17.24
N CYS A 604 50.21 -15.36 -17.32
CA CYS A 604 49.75 -14.56 -16.20
C CYS A 604 48.61 -15.33 -15.55
N THR A 605 48.96 -16.03 -14.48
CA THR A 605 48.08 -16.71 -13.55
C THR A 605 47.07 -15.73 -12.95
N THR A 606 45.84 -15.71 -13.44
CA THR A 606 44.69 -15.30 -12.63
C THR A 606 43.92 -16.54 -12.21
N ASN A 607 44.27 -16.98 -11.00
CA ASN A 607 43.52 -17.87 -10.11
C ASN A 607 42.07 -18.08 -10.53
N ALA A 608 41.76 -19.30 -10.98
CA ALA A 608 40.45 -19.91 -10.78
C ALA A 608 40.25 -20.07 -9.26
N LYS A 609 39.86 -19.00 -8.57
CA LYS A 609 39.34 -19.10 -7.21
C LYS A 609 37.99 -19.79 -7.32
N GLY A 610 37.93 -21.00 -6.77
CA GLY A 610 36.71 -21.78 -6.66
C GLY A 610 35.57 -20.90 -6.17
N ASN A 611 34.53 -20.78 -6.99
CA ASN A 611 33.30 -20.14 -6.56
C ASN A 611 32.77 -20.95 -5.39
N SER A 612 32.88 -20.36 -4.20
CA SER A 612 32.35 -20.91 -2.96
C SER A 612 30.92 -21.37 -3.20
N LYS A 613 30.58 -22.60 -2.80
CA LYS A 613 29.19 -23.09 -2.79
C LYS A 613 28.25 -22.06 -2.16
N LEU A 614 28.75 -21.26 -1.23
CA LEU A 614 28.05 -20.16 -0.58
C LEU A 614 27.68 -19.02 -1.54
N MET A 615 28.54 -18.68 -2.50
CA MET A 615 28.25 -17.69 -3.54
C MET A 615 27.20 -18.24 -4.52
N THR A 616 27.30 -19.51 -4.90
CA THR A 616 26.30 -20.16 -5.77
C THR A 616 24.96 -20.30 -5.06
N THR A 617 24.94 -20.66 -3.78
CA THR A 617 23.73 -20.69 -2.95
C THR A 617 23.16 -19.29 -2.75
N PHE A 618 24.00 -18.26 -2.58
CA PHE A 618 23.56 -16.87 -2.46
C PHE A 618 22.93 -16.36 -3.76
N LEU A 619 23.54 -16.65 -4.92
CA LEU A 619 22.98 -16.35 -6.23
C LEU A 619 21.66 -17.11 -6.45
N TRP A 620 21.60 -18.39 -6.11
CA TRP A 620 20.38 -19.18 -6.21
C TRP A 620 19.27 -18.71 -5.26
N LEU A 621 19.60 -18.35 -4.02
CA LEU A 621 18.66 -17.75 -3.05
C LEU A 621 18.11 -16.42 -3.59
N CYS A 622 18.97 -15.64 -4.24
CA CYS A 622 18.63 -14.43 -4.97
C CYS A 622 17.87 -14.66 -6.28
N GLY A 623 17.49 -15.90 -6.63
CA GLY A 623 16.76 -16.23 -7.87
C GLY A 623 17.56 -16.01 -9.15
N MET A 624 18.88 -15.97 -9.01
CA MET A 624 19.86 -15.55 -10.01
C MET A 624 20.58 -16.79 -10.56
N GLU A 625 19.95 -17.53 -11.50
CA GLU A 625 20.58 -18.67 -12.19
C GLU A 625 21.40 -18.22 -13.40
N ARG A 626 22.71 -18.39 -13.34
CA ARG A 626 23.63 -18.09 -14.44
C ARG A 626 23.28 -19.00 -15.62
N LYS A 627 22.79 -18.43 -16.74
CA LYS A 627 22.70 -19.18 -18.02
C LYS A 627 24.10 -19.70 -18.32
N GLN A 628 24.28 -21.02 -18.24
CA GLN A 628 25.50 -21.69 -18.69
C GLN A 628 25.67 -21.41 -20.18
N GLU A 629 26.91 -21.10 -20.58
CA GLU A 629 27.36 -20.99 -21.97
C GLU A 629 27.13 -22.32 -22.71
N ASN A 630 25.91 -22.53 -23.18
CA ASN A 630 25.52 -23.53 -24.17
C ASN A 630 24.43 -22.95 -25.11
N ALA A 631 24.35 -21.63 -25.19
CA ALA A 631 23.31 -20.91 -25.93
C ALA A 631 23.78 -20.40 -27.30
N GLU A 632 24.75 -21.06 -27.94
CA GLU A 632 25.14 -20.75 -29.32
C GLU A 632 24.24 -21.42 -30.39
N ASN A 633 23.31 -22.30 -30.01
CA ASN A 633 22.39 -22.96 -30.95
C ASN A 633 20.89 -22.70 -30.68
N ALA A 634 20.55 -21.71 -29.85
CA ALA A 634 19.15 -21.35 -29.64
C ALA A 634 18.72 -20.30 -30.67
N VAL A 635 17.97 -20.75 -31.68
CA VAL A 635 17.16 -19.90 -32.58
C VAL A 635 16.46 -18.82 -31.74
N PRO A 636 16.47 -17.53 -32.14
CA PRO A 636 15.78 -16.50 -31.39
C PRO A 636 14.29 -16.82 -31.35
N THR A 637 13.83 -17.32 -30.20
CA THR A 637 12.41 -17.54 -29.94
C THR A 637 11.72 -16.20 -30.09
N LYS A 638 10.74 -16.13 -31.01
CA LYS A 638 9.84 -14.98 -31.15
C LYS A 638 9.38 -14.54 -29.75
N PRO A 639 9.27 -13.23 -29.47
CA PRO A 639 8.67 -12.79 -28.21
C PRO A 639 7.28 -13.41 -28.11
N GLU A 640 7.12 -14.30 -27.14
CA GLU A 640 5.86 -14.99 -26.87
C GLU A 640 4.79 -13.90 -26.68
N PRO A 641 3.72 -13.89 -27.49
CA PRO A 641 2.63 -12.94 -27.29
C PRO A 641 2.07 -13.16 -25.88
N LEU A 642 1.86 -12.05 -25.18
CA LEU A 642 1.24 -12.03 -23.86
C LEU A 642 0.02 -12.98 -23.87
N PRO A 643 -0.15 -13.88 -22.88
CA PRO A 643 -1.49 -14.29 -22.53
C PRO A 643 -2.15 -13.04 -21.95
N VAL A 644 -2.69 -12.20 -22.82
CA VAL A 644 -3.57 -11.11 -22.42
C VAL A 644 -4.70 -11.81 -21.67
N ALA A 645 -4.82 -11.56 -20.36
CA ALA A 645 -5.92 -12.06 -19.57
C ALA A 645 -7.20 -11.81 -20.38
N SER A 646 -7.89 -12.88 -20.80
CA SER A 646 -8.99 -12.69 -21.74
C SER A 646 -10.06 -11.86 -21.04
N LEU A 647 -10.61 -10.88 -21.78
CA LEU A 647 -11.77 -10.11 -21.32
C LEU A 647 -13.06 -10.96 -21.36
N GLU A 648 -13.01 -12.11 -22.00
CA GLU A 648 -14.13 -13.03 -22.15
C GLU A 648 -14.39 -13.78 -20.84
N GLU A 649 -15.64 -13.64 -20.36
CA GLU A 649 -16.14 -14.33 -19.19
C GLU A 649 -17.23 -15.31 -19.63
N THR A 650 -17.24 -16.52 -19.06
CA THR A 650 -18.35 -17.44 -19.29
C THR A 650 -19.64 -16.85 -18.72
N PRO A 651 -20.80 -17.03 -19.38
CA PRO A 651 -22.04 -16.36 -18.99
C PRO A 651 -22.44 -16.70 -17.56
N LEU A 652 -22.31 -17.96 -17.14
CA LEU A 652 -22.67 -18.39 -15.78
C LEU A 652 -21.80 -17.69 -14.72
N VAL A 653 -20.48 -17.65 -14.91
CA VAL A 653 -19.55 -17.01 -13.96
C VAL A 653 -19.84 -15.51 -13.87
N LYS A 654 -20.11 -14.85 -15.01
CA LYS A 654 -20.47 -13.44 -15.04
C LYS A 654 -21.74 -13.14 -14.24
N HIS A 655 -22.78 -13.97 -14.34
CA HIS A 655 -24.01 -13.80 -13.56
C HIS A 655 -23.75 -14.00 -12.06
N VAL A 656 -23.00 -15.03 -11.68
CA VAL A 656 -22.62 -15.27 -10.27
C VAL A 656 -21.86 -14.08 -9.68
N LEU A 657 -20.89 -13.54 -10.42
CA LEU A 657 -20.10 -12.38 -9.99
C LEU A 657 -20.97 -11.13 -9.85
N ASN A 658 -21.89 -10.88 -10.78
CA ASN A 658 -22.78 -9.71 -10.73
C ASN A 658 -23.83 -9.82 -9.61
N ILE A 659 -24.34 -11.03 -9.31
CA ILE A 659 -25.22 -11.24 -8.15
C ILE A 659 -24.47 -10.94 -6.86
N ASN A 660 -23.23 -11.44 -6.72
CA ASN A 660 -22.40 -11.16 -5.56
C ASN A 660 -22.03 -9.68 -5.44
N LEU A 661 -21.80 -8.99 -6.56
CA LEU A 661 -21.62 -7.54 -6.57
C LEU A 661 -22.82 -6.83 -5.96
N LEU A 662 -24.03 -7.17 -6.41
CA LEU A 662 -25.26 -6.56 -5.90
C LEU A 662 -25.43 -6.82 -4.41
N LEU A 663 -25.21 -8.07 -3.96
CA LEU A 663 -25.28 -8.43 -2.54
C LEU A 663 -24.28 -7.63 -1.70
N CYS A 664 -23.04 -7.51 -2.16
CA CYS A 664 -21.99 -6.77 -1.47
C CYS A 664 -22.30 -5.27 -1.39
N VAL A 665 -22.78 -4.67 -2.48
CA VAL A 665 -23.19 -3.26 -2.50
C VAL A 665 -24.39 -3.02 -1.58
N CYS A 666 -25.41 -3.88 -1.61
CA CYS A 666 -26.57 -3.77 -0.73
C CYS A 666 -26.18 -3.92 0.74
N ALA A 667 -25.31 -4.88 1.09
CA ALA A 667 -24.81 -5.05 2.44
C ALA A 667 -24.03 -3.80 2.91
N GLY A 668 -23.19 -3.24 2.03
CA GLY A 668 -22.49 -2.00 2.30
C GLY A 668 -23.41 -0.81 2.56
N LEU A 669 -24.38 -0.59 1.68
CA LEU A 669 -25.37 0.49 1.82
C LEU A 669 -26.19 0.33 3.10
N PHE A 670 -26.57 -0.90 3.45
CA PHE A 670 -27.25 -1.19 4.71
C PHE A 670 -26.39 -0.82 5.93
N LEU A 671 -25.10 -1.19 5.92
CA LEU A 671 -24.18 -0.84 7.01
C LEU A 671 -24.01 0.68 7.17
N TRP A 672 -23.83 1.40 6.05
CA TRP A 672 -23.80 2.87 6.09
C TRP A 672 -25.09 3.47 6.62
N ALA A 673 -26.25 2.96 6.21
CA ALA A 673 -27.54 3.47 6.66
C ALA A 673 -27.83 3.14 8.13
N TYR A 674 -27.41 1.97 8.62
CA TYR A 674 -27.61 1.56 10.01
C TYR A 674 -26.78 2.38 10.99
N PHE A 675 -25.54 2.73 10.61
CA PHE A 675 -24.61 3.51 11.43
C PHE A 675 -24.55 4.99 11.04
N ALA A 676 -25.46 5.46 10.19
CA ALA A 676 -25.56 6.84 9.74
C ALA A 676 -25.71 7.79 10.94
#